data_AF-A0A7C6B237-F1
#
_entry.id   AF-A0A7C6B237-F1
#
_cell.length_a   1.000
_cell.length_b   1.000
_cell.length_c   1.000
_cell.angle_alpha   90.00
_cell.angle_beta   90.00
_cell.angle_gamma   90.00
#
_symmetry.space_group_name_H-M   'P 1'
#
loop_
_entity.id
_entity.type
_entity.pdbx_description
1 polymer ?
#
loop_
_entity_poly.entity_id
_entity_poly.type
_entity_poly.pdbx_seq_one_letter_code
_entity_poly.pdbx_strand_id
1 'polypeptide(L)'
;MNHQFKSVAKLTAFFVLGCLGLNAVIAQESGIRPWPKNPYVWQYNGRPVTLIGGSKDDNLFQIPDLKEHLDEMAAVGANYIRNTMSDRPDKGFEVYPFRKLDNGRYDLNQWNDEYWQRFENMLRWTKERNIIVQIEVWDRFDYSRDNWEPHPYNPKNNVNYTYEESGFAEHYPDHPGSNKQPFFFTTPYQKNNKVVFPYQQRFVDKMLFYSLQYDHVLYCIDNETSGEEAWAKFWAEHIQRRAQEAGKKVCVTEMWDDWDLTAARHRRTLDHPELYAFADISQNNHQKGQTHWDNFQWVRNYVKDRPRPLNSVKIYGADTGRYGTDRDGVERFWRLLLGGAAAVRFHRPDSGLGLSDKAKASIQAARKVESLIPWYELQPAMELLAEREPNEAYAAAKSGQAYVVFFTDGGEVTVDLSAAQGQLQLHWIDISTGQWGTKGELTAGRSVKLKAPAAGPWVAVIARKEGPKSQVPPAHAHESWSPRVRLVSWEPSDKRPAIAGTLRVHSQNPRYFTDDTGRAIVLVGSHTWNNLVDMGPGDPPPAFDFPAYLDFLEKYNHNFIRLWTWELLSWDTGNREPKPEVYRVFPHPYRRTGPGTARDGKPRFDLTQFDETYFSRLRERVKLAQERGIYVSVMLFE
;
A
#
# COMPACT_ATOMS: atom_id res chain seq x y z
N MET A 1 28.09 67.47 56.23
CA MET A 1 27.12 67.41 57.35
C MET A 1 26.23 66.19 57.14
N ASN A 2 26.33 65.26 58.09
CA ASN A 2 25.45 64.15 58.46
C ASN A 2 24.06 63.94 57.81
N HIS A 3 23.77 62.64 57.62
CA HIS A 3 22.49 61.90 57.87
C HIS A 3 21.28 62.20 56.96
N GLN A 4 20.39 61.27 56.59
CA GLN A 4 20.21 59.82 56.78
C GLN A 4 19.05 59.33 55.88
N PHE A 5 19.13 58.07 55.41
CA PHE A 5 18.04 57.09 55.12
C PHE A 5 16.88 57.43 54.14
N LYS A 6 16.28 56.51 53.36
CA LYS A 6 16.34 55.04 53.19
C LYS A 6 15.61 54.66 51.88
N SER A 7 16.12 53.62 51.22
CA SER A 7 15.40 52.58 50.43
C SER A 7 14.52 52.96 49.24
N VAL A 8 15.03 52.68 48.02
CA VAL A 8 14.21 52.17 46.90
C VAL A 8 15.02 51.09 46.17
N ALA A 9 14.59 49.84 46.27
CA ALA A 9 15.08 48.75 45.43
C ALA A 9 14.46 48.87 44.04
N LYS A 10 15.28 49.08 43.00
CA LYS A 10 14.87 48.97 41.60
C LYS A 10 15.09 47.55 41.12
N LEU A 11 13.99 46.91 40.70
CA LEU A 11 13.95 45.67 39.96
C LEU A 11 14.55 45.91 38.56
N THR A 12 15.68 45.28 38.26
CA THR A 12 16.23 45.23 36.89
C THR A 12 15.86 43.88 36.30
N ALA A 13 15.00 43.89 35.28
CA ALA A 13 14.61 42.71 34.53
C ALA A 13 15.78 42.20 33.70
N PHE A 14 16.18 40.94 33.91
CA PHE A 14 17.05 40.20 33.01
C PHE A 14 16.19 39.55 31.93
N PHE A 15 16.33 40.01 30.69
CA PHE A 15 15.85 39.30 29.50
C PHE A 15 16.79 38.13 29.23
N VAL A 16 16.34 36.91 29.51
CA VAL A 16 16.97 35.69 28.99
C VAL A 16 16.29 35.36 27.67
N LEU A 17 17.00 35.59 26.56
CA LEU A 17 16.66 35.00 25.27
C LEU A 17 16.88 33.48 25.37
N GLY A 18 15.84 32.76 25.79
CA GLY A 18 15.78 31.31 25.64
C GLY A 18 15.38 30.98 24.21
N CYS A 19 16.35 30.64 23.37
CA CYS A 19 16.11 29.96 22.11
C CYS A 19 15.46 28.59 22.38
N LEU A 20 14.14 28.56 22.53
CA LEU A 20 13.35 27.34 22.44
C LEU A 20 13.26 26.98 20.96
N GLY A 21 14.22 26.15 20.53
CA GLY A 21 14.12 25.46 19.26
C GLY A 21 12.79 24.69 19.22
N LEU A 22 11.87 25.14 18.36
CA LEU A 22 10.76 24.32 17.90
C LEU A 22 11.35 23.11 17.18
N ASN A 23 11.58 22.03 17.92
CA ASN A 23 11.61 20.70 17.32
C ASN A 23 10.18 20.40 16.90
N ALA A 24 9.82 20.84 15.69
CA ALA A 24 8.72 20.28 14.95
C ALA A 24 9.01 18.78 14.83
N VAL A 25 8.34 17.98 15.66
CA VAL A 25 8.29 16.53 15.45
C VAL A 25 7.51 16.34 14.17
N ILE A 26 8.24 16.23 13.05
CA ILE A 26 7.69 15.84 11.76
C ILE A 26 6.89 14.57 12.02
N ALA A 27 5.58 14.62 11.77
CA ALA A 27 4.74 13.42 11.79
C ALA A 27 5.46 12.37 10.94
N GLN A 28 5.88 11.27 11.56
CA GLN A 28 6.64 10.24 10.88
C GLN A 28 5.73 9.59 9.84
N GLU A 29 5.85 10.02 8.59
CA GLU A 29 5.05 9.49 7.50
C GLU A 29 5.37 8.00 7.30
N SER A 30 4.37 7.15 7.52
CA SER A 30 4.48 5.69 7.52
C SER A 30 4.51 5.09 6.10
N GLY A 31 3.86 5.74 5.14
CA GLY A 31 3.66 5.27 3.76
C GLY A 31 4.94 5.08 2.93
N ILE A 32 4.94 4.06 2.07
CA ILE A 32 5.90 3.91 0.97
C ILE A 32 5.73 5.06 -0.02
N ARG A 33 6.81 5.79 -0.31
CA ARG A 33 6.80 6.95 -1.22
C ARG A 33 8.21 7.28 -1.72
N PRO A 34 8.37 8.09 -2.79
CA PRO A 34 9.68 8.63 -3.15
C PRO A 34 10.32 9.37 -1.98
N TRP A 35 11.62 9.19 -1.77
CA TRP A 35 12.37 9.81 -0.69
C TRP A 35 12.70 11.27 -1.04
N PRO A 36 12.28 12.27 -0.24
CA PRO A 36 12.44 13.68 -0.59
C PRO A 36 13.89 14.13 -0.82
N LYS A 37 14.87 13.49 -0.16
CA LYS A 37 16.29 13.85 -0.30
C LYS A 37 16.93 13.30 -1.58
N ASN A 38 16.41 12.18 -2.09
CA ASN A 38 16.83 11.57 -3.35
C ASN A 38 15.62 10.84 -3.94
N PRO A 39 14.84 11.50 -4.82
CA PRO A 39 13.59 10.94 -5.32
C PRO A 39 13.72 9.65 -6.13
N TYR A 40 14.92 9.26 -6.55
CA TYR A 40 15.16 7.94 -7.15
C TYR A 40 15.01 6.77 -6.17
N VAL A 41 14.95 7.05 -4.88
CA VAL A 41 14.96 6.05 -3.81
C VAL A 41 13.60 6.02 -3.14
N TRP A 42 13.15 4.83 -2.77
CA TRP A 42 11.97 4.68 -1.93
C TRP A 42 12.28 5.05 -0.48
N GLN A 43 11.30 5.60 0.23
CA GLN A 43 11.30 5.57 1.69
C GLN A 43 10.06 4.86 2.21
N TYR A 44 10.21 4.21 3.36
CA TYR A 44 9.12 3.58 4.09
C TYR A 44 9.34 3.78 5.60
N ASN A 45 8.29 4.11 6.35
CA ASN A 45 8.39 4.50 7.76
C ASN A 45 9.44 5.60 8.04
N GLY A 46 9.55 6.56 7.12
CA GLY A 46 10.48 7.70 7.21
C GLY A 46 11.95 7.38 6.95
N ARG A 47 12.29 6.17 6.46
CA ARG A 47 13.67 5.77 6.17
C ARG A 47 13.83 5.38 4.69
N PRO A 48 14.94 5.77 4.03
CA PRO A 48 15.23 5.28 2.69
C PRO A 48 15.38 3.75 2.71
N VAL A 49 14.87 3.10 1.66
CA VAL A 49 14.84 1.65 1.53
C VAL A 49 15.07 1.25 0.07
N THR A 50 15.93 0.26 -0.14
CA THR A 50 16.03 -0.44 -1.42
C THR A 50 15.16 -1.69 -1.40
N LEU A 51 14.31 -1.81 -2.42
CA LEU A 51 13.36 -2.91 -2.54
C LEU A 51 14.01 -4.06 -3.31
N ILE A 52 14.16 -5.21 -2.66
CA ILE A 52 14.84 -6.38 -3.20
C ILE A 52 13.96 -7.60 -2.97
N GLY A 53 13.72 -8.42 -3.99
CA GLY A 53 12.99 -9.66 -3.77
C GLY A 53 12.97 -10.64 -4.92
N GLY A 54 12.03 -11.57 -4.79
CA GLY A 54 11.77 -12.67 -5.72
C GLY A 54 10.62 -13.47 -5.16
N SER A 55 9.70 -13.92 -6.02
CA SER A 55 8.62 -14.80 -5.57
C SER A 55 8.28 -15.83 -6.64
N LYS A 56 7.72 -16.96 -6.22
CA LYS A 56 7.50 -18.14 -7.08
C LYS A 56 6.21 -18.11 -7.92
N ASP A 57 5.42 -17.05 -7.76
CA ASP A 57 4.12 -16.89 -8.42
C ASP A 57 3.84 -15.43 -8.82
N ASP A 58 2.92 -15.21 -9.77
CA ASP A 58 2.41 -13.91 -10.17
C ASP A 58 1.19 -13.49 -9.36
N ASN A 59 0.19 -14.35 -9.19
CA ASN A 59 -0.98 -14.09 -8.35
C ASN A 59 -0.75 -14.59 -6.91
N LEU A 60 0.39 -14.17 -6.34
CA LEU A 60 0.99 -14.72 -5.14
C LEU A 60 0.03 -14.89 -3.96
N PHE A 61 -0.96 -14.01 -3.79
CA PHE A 61 -1.97 -14.14 -2.74
C PHE A 61 -2.78 -15.44 -2.78
N GLN A 62 -2.85 -16.14 -3.91
CA GLN A 62 -3.64 -17.36 -4.07
C GLN A 62 -2.92 -18.64 -3.68
N ILE A 63 -1.58 -18.64 -3.55
CA ILE A 63 -0.83 -19.87 -3.30
C ILE A 63 -1.14 -20.43 -1.91
N PRO A 64 -1.19 -21.77 -1.75
CA PRO A 64 -1.57 -22.40 -0.48
C PRO A 64 -0.53 -22.20 0.64
N ASP A 65 0.75 -22.05 0.31
CA ASP A 65 1.88 -21.93 1.24
C ASP A 65 2.48 -20.51 1.25
N LEU A 66 1.60 -19.50 1.11
CA LEU A 66 1.99 -18.11 1.02
C LEU A 66 2.79 -17.65 2.24
N LYS A 67 2.36 -18.03 3.44
CA LYS A 67 2.95 -17.54 4.68
C LYS A 67 4.39 -18.04 4.83
N GLU A 68 4.62 -19.32 4.55
CA GLU A 68 5.92 -19.98 4.53
C GLU A 68 6.84 -19.34 3.50
N HIS A 69 6.31 -19.04 2.30
CA HIS A 69 7.07 -18.36 1.26
C HIS A 69 7.50 -16.94 1.70
N LEU A 70 6.62 -16.18 2.36
CA LEU A 70 6.96 -14.86 2.89
C LEU A 70 7.97 -14.93 4.05
N ASP A 71 7.93 -15.97 4.88
CA ASP A 71 8.93 -16.23 5.92
C ASP A 71 10.31 -16.52 5.32
N GLU A 72 10.36 -17.35 4.27
CA GLU A 72 11.59 -17.64 3.53
C GLU A 72 12.18 -16.39 2.88
N MET A 73 11.34 -15.55 2.26
CA MET A 73 11.75 -14.26 1.72
C MET A 73 12.38 -13.37 2.80
N ALA A 74 11.70 -13.20 3.93
CA ALA A 74 12.18 -12.37 5.03
C ALA A 74 13.52 -12.88 5.59
N ALA A 75 13.68 -14.20 5.72
CA ALA A 75 14.89 -14.84 6.25
C ALA A 75 16.15 -14.56 5.41
N VAL A 76 16.01 -14.35 4.10
CA VAL A 76 17.13 -14.01 3.20
C VAL A 76 17.29 -12.50 2.99
N GLY A 77 16.45 -11.68 3.64
CA GLY A 77 16.47 -10.23 3.54
C GLY A 77 15.71 -9.67 2.33
N ALA A 78 14.84 -10.44 1.68
CA ALA A 78 13.92 -9.91 0.69
C ALA A 78 12.80 -9.10 1.37
N ASN A 79 12.39 -7.99 0.76
CA ASN A 79 11.39 -7.07 1.29
C ASN A 79 10.44 -6.53 0.21
N TYR A 80 10.32 -7.21 -0.93
CA TYR A 80 9.53 -6.73 -2.05
C TYR A 80 8.90 -7.87 -2.86
N ILE A 81 7.58 -7.83 -3.04
CA ILE A 81 6.83 -8.76 -3.89
C ILE A 81 6.06 -8.04 -4.99
N ARG A 82 5.81 -8.80 -6.05
CA ARG A 82 4.78 -8.54 -7.06
C ARG A 82 3.54 -9.35 -6.71
N ASN A 83 2.37 -8.76 -6.86
CA ASN A 83 1.10 -9.46 -6.77
C ASN A 83 0.15 -9.00 -7.87
N THR A 84 -0.03 -9.82 -8.90
CA THR A 84 -1.06 -9.60 -9.91
C THR A 84 -2.41 -10.02 -9.36
N MET A 85 -3.46 -9.22 -9.55
CA MET A 85 -4.84 -9.59 -9.18
C MET A 85 -5.45 -10.66 -10.11
N SER A 86 -4.61 -11.38 -10.84
CA SER A 86 -5.01 -12.43 -11.78
C SER A 86 -5.70 -13.59 -11.05
N ASP A 87 -6.74 -14.09 -11.68
CA ASP A 87 -7.59 -15.18 -11.21
C ASP A 87 -7.55 -16.40 -12.15
N ARG A 88 -6.53 -16.47 -13.02
CA ARG A 88 -6.33 -17.60 -13.93
C ARG A 88 -6.17 -18.91 -13.18
N PRO A 89 -6.96 -19.95 -13.53
CA PRO A 89 -6.81 -21.28 -12.95
C PRO A 89 -5.71 -22.08 -13.66
N ASP A 90 -4.44 -21.75 -13.42
CA ASP A 90 -3.29 -22.41 -14.08
C ASP A 90 -2.62 -23.50 -13.23
N LYS A 91 -2.76 -23.49 -11.90
CA LYS A 91 -2.20 -24.53 -11.01
C LYS A 91 -3.25 -25.27 -10.18
N GLY A 92 -4.53 -24.88 -10.30
CA GLY A 92 -5.68 -25.60 -9.76
C GLY A 92 -6.04 -25.25 -8.31
N PHE A 93 -5.32 -24.30 -7.69
CA PHE A 93 -5.69 -23.76 -6.38
C PHE A 93 -6.42 -22.41 -6.47
N GLU A 94 -6.42 -21.80 -7.65
CA GLU A 94 -6.94 -20.46 -7.88
C GLU A 94 -8.47 -20.48 -7.89
N VAL A 95 -9.03 -19.40 -7.36
CA VAL A 95 -10.47 -19.15 -7.37
C VAL A 95 -10.75 -17.81 -8.02
N TYR A 96 -11.93 -17.66 -8.61
CA TYR A 96 -12.40 -16.38 -9.15
C TYR A 96 -12.93 -15.46 -8.04
N PRO A 97 -12.92 -14.12 -8.24
CA PRO A 97 -13.36 -13.14 -7.24
C PRO A 97 -14.88 -13.08 -7.04
N PHE A 98 -15.66 -13.72 -7.91
CA PHE A 98 -17.13 -13.66 -7.91
C PHE A 98 -17.74 -15.00 -7.47
N ARG A 99 -18.91 -14.93 -6.84
CA ARG A 99 -19.63 -16.12 -6.37
C ARG A 99 -20.09 -16.96 -7.56
N LYS A 100 -19.75 -18.26 -7.53
CA LYS A 100 -20.31 -19.27 -8.42
C LYS A 100 -21.64 -19.79 -7.85
N LEU A 101 -22.67 -19.84 -8.67
CA LEU A 101 -24.01 -20.31 -8.34
C LEU A 101 -24.13 -21.82 -8.60
N ASP A 102 -25.18 -22.44 -8.05
CA ASP A 102 -25.45 -23.89 -8.21
C ASP A 102 -25.64 -24.31 -9.68
N ASN A 103 -26.04 -23.37 -10.54
CA ASN A 103 -26.17 -23.60 -11.99
C ASN A 103 -24.84 -23.53 -12.75
N GLY A 104 -23.71 -23.34 -12.06
CA GLY A 104 -22.37 -23.26 -12.64
C GLY A 104 -21.96 -21.88 -13.18
N ARG A 105 -22.89 -20.91 -13.26
CA ARG A 105 -22.59 -19.52 -13.65
C ARG A 105 -22.19 -18.66 -12.45
N TYR A 106 -21.58 -17.52 -12.68
CA TYR A 106 -21.21 -16.53 -11.69
C TYR A 106 -22.27 -15.44 -11.56
N ASP A 107 -22.45 -14.90 -10.35
CA ASP A 107 -23.10 -13.61 -10.14
C ASP A 107 -22.03 -12.57 -9.80
N LEU A 108 -21.76 -11.68 -10.76
CA LEU A 108 -20.77 -10.62 -10.60
C LEU A 108 -21.18 -9.58 -9.54
N ASN A 109 -22.43 -9.59 -9.07
CA ASN A 109 -22.86 -8.77 -7.94
C ASN A 109 -22.45 -9.34 -6.58
N GLN A 110 -22.10 -10.62 -6.50
CA GLN A 110 -21.73 -11.30 -5.27
C GLN A 110 -20.26 -11.71 -5.28
N TRP A 111 -19.57 -11.48 -4.16
CA TRP A 111 -18.16 -11.82 -4.01
C TRP A 111 -17.96 -13.29 -3.65
N ASN A 112 -16.84 -13.84 -4.07
CA ASN A 112 -16.28 -15.05 -3.47
C ASN A 112 -15.40 -14.65 -2.28
N ASP A 113 -15.86 -14.96 -1.06
CA ASP A 113 -15.17 -14.54 0.17
C ASP A 113 -13.78 -15.16 0.29
N GLU A 114 -13.55 -16.36 -0.27
CA GLU A 114 -12.25 -17.02 -0.23
C GLU A 114 -11.17 -16.21 -0.95
N TYR A 115 -11.47 -15.73 -2.17
CA TYR A 115 -10.54 -14.90 -2.96
C TYR A 115 -10.09 -13.68 -2.16
N TRP A 116 -11.05 -12.96 -1.57
CA TRP A 116 -10.78 -11.73 -0.84
C TRP A 116 -10.11 -11.97 0.52
N GLN A 117 -10.43 -13.07 1.20
CA GLN A 117 -9.75 -13.46 2.43
C GLN A 117 -8.28 -13.81 2.17
N ARG A 118 -7.98 -14.51 1.07
CA ARG A 118 -6.60 -14.77 0.62
C ARG A 118 -5.84 -13.48 0.34
N PHE A 119 -6.48 -12.52 -0.34
CA PHE A 119 -5.90 -11.20 -0.62
C PHE A 119 -5.62 -10.40 0.66
N GLU A 120 -6.58 -10.33 1.58
CA GLU A 120 -6.40 -9.67 2.88
C GLU A 120 -5.27 -10.31 3.70
N ASN A 121 -5.19 -11.64 3.72
CA ASN A 121 -4.13 -12.38 4.40
C ASN A 121 -2.75 -12.01 3.84
N MET A 122 -2.60 -11.92 2.52
CA MET A 122 -1.35 -11.48 1.89
C MET A 122 -0.95 -10.08 2.36
N LEU A 123 -1.86 -9.10 2.33
CA LEU A 123 -1.58 -7.74 2.77
C LEU A 123 -1.17 -7.67 4.25
N ARG A 124 -1.85 -8.44 5.11
CA ARG A 124 -1.53 -8.53 6.54
C ARG A 124 -0.16 -9.17 6.77
N TRP A 125 0.10 -10.33 6.19
CA TRP A 125 1.33 -11.08 6.42
C TRP A 125 2.56 -10.40 5.82
N THR A 126 2.40 -9.66 4.72
CA THR A 126 3.47 -8.81 4.17
C THR A 126 3.74 -7.60 5.06
N LYS A 127 2.70 -6.95 5.62
CA LYS A 127 2.87 -5.87 6.61
C LYS A 127 3.67 -6.33 7.83
N GLU A 128 3.33 -7.47 8.39
CA GLU A 128 3.99 -8.08 9.57
C GLU A 128 5.49 -8.29 9.34
N ARG A 129 5.91 -8.50 8.08
CA ARG A 129 7.29 -8.77 7.67
C ARG A 129 7.99 -7.57 7.03
N ASN A 130 7.33 -6.41 6.96
CA ASN A 130 7.82 -5.22 6.24
C ASN A 130 8.20 -5.50 4.77
N ILE A 131 7.44 -6.38 4.12
CA ILE A 131 7.56 -6.66 2.69
C ILE A 131 6.64 -5.69 1.95
N ILE A 132 7.19 -4.85 1.07
CA ILE A 132 6.41 -3.95 0.20
C ILE A 132 5.72 -4.77 -0.89
N VAL A 133 4.48 -4.43 -1.20
CA VAL A 133 3.67 -5.11 -2.23
C VAL A 133 3.49 -4.16 -3.41
N GLN A 134 3.89 -4.55 -4.63
CA GLN A 134 3.42 -3.93 -5.86
C GLN A 134 2.28 -4.76 -6.43
N ILE A 135 1.07 -4.20 -6.39
CA ILE A 135 -0.12 -4.80 -6.97
C ILE A 135 -0.20 -4.44 -8.45
N GLU A 136 -0.42 -5.44 -9.30
CA GLU A 136 -0.86 -5.22 -10.68
C GLU A 136 -2.37 -5.46 -10.77
N VAL A 137 -3.12 -4.42 -11.14
CA VAL A 137 -4.59 -4.43 -11.04
C VAL A 137 -5.21 -5.33 -12.09
N TRP A 138 -4.70 -5.28 -13.32
CA TRP A 138 -5.22 -6.07 -14.43
C TRP A 138 -4.11 -6.87 -15.11
N ASP A 139 -4.43 -8.08 -15.54
CA ASP A 139 -3.58 -8.84 -16.44
C ASP A 139 -4.36 -9.26 -17.68
N ARG A 140 -4.01 -8.68 -18.81
CA ARG A 140 -4.68 -8.93 -20.08
C ARG A 140 -4.61 -10.36 -20.58
N PHE A 141 -3.64 -11.12 -20.07
CA PHE A 141 -3.54 -12.54 -20.38
C PHE A 141 -4.67 -13.36 -19.72
N ASP A 142 -5.43 -12.80 -18.77
CA ASP A 142 -6.62 -13.46 -18.16
C ASP A 142 -7.81 -13.45 -19.11
N TYR A 143 -7.89 -12.46 -20.01
CA TYR A 143 -9.12 -12.13 -20.74
C TYR A 143 -9.09 -12.52 -22.22
N SER A 144 -8.16 -13.38 -22.66
CA SER A 144 -8.11 -13.86 -24.05
C SER A 144 -7.74 -15.33 -24.11
N ARG A 145 -7.97 -15.97 -25.27
CA ARG A 145 -7.66 -17.37 -25.56
C ARG A 145 -8.30 -18.30 -24.52
N ASP A 146 -7.60 -19.37 -24.16
CA ASP A 146 -8.08 -20.41 -23.25
C ASP A 146 -8.48 -19.86 -21.87
N ASN A 147 -7.89 -18.74 -21.43
CA ASN A 147 -8.22 -18.10 -20.16
C ASN A 147 -9.57 -17.35 -20.20
N TRP A 148 -9.99 -16.87 -21.37
CA TRP A 148 -11.29 -16.19 -21.55
C TRP A 148 -12.47 -17.16 -21.45
N GLU A 149 -12.29 -18.39 -21.93
CA GLU A 149 -13.37 -19.37 -22.04
C GLU A 149 -14.03 -19.72 -20.70
N PRO A 150 -13.30 -19.94 -19.59
CA PRO A 150 -13.90 -20.15 -18.27
C PRO A 150 -14.15 -18.86 -17.47
N HIS A 151 -13.73 -17.70 -17.98
CA HIS A 151 -13.68 -16.46 -17.19
C HIS A 151 -15.08 -15.97 -16.78
N PRO A 152 -15.30 -15.50 -15.54
CA PRO A 152 -16.58 -14.94 -15.10
C PRO A 152 -17.13 -13.79 -15.96
N TYR A 153 -16.29 -12.84 -16.38
CA TYR A 153 -16.72 -11.76 -17.29
C TYR A 153 -17.20 -12.22 -18.67
N ASN A 154 -16.94 -13.45 -19.09
CA ASN A 154 -17.51 -14.01 -20.30
C ASN A 154 -19.03 -14.20 -20.12
N PRO A 155 -19.90 -13.59 -20.95
CA PRO A 155 -21.36 -13.66 -20.82
C PRO A 155 -21.97 -15.07 -20.69
N LYS A 156 -21.35 -16.10 -21.28
CA LYS A 156 -21.82 -17.49 -21.08
C LYS A 156 -21.68 -17.95 -19.63
N ASN A 157 -20.73 -17.39 -18.89
CA ASN A 157 -20.37 -17.82 -17.54
C ASN A 157 -21.01 -16.97 -16.45
N ASN A 158 -21.65 -15.83 -16.70
CA ASN A 158 -22.28 -15.01 -15.64
C ASN A 158 -23.74 -14.69 -15.93
N VAL A 159 -24.53 -14.40 -14.89
CA VAL A 159 -25.98 -14.09 -15.01
C VAL A 159 -26.29 -12.61 -15.23
N ASN A 160 -25.27 -11.76 -15.34
CA ASN A 160 -25.40 -10.32 -15.17
C ASN A 160 -25.64 -9.56 -16.47
N TYR A 161 -25.21 -10.12 -17.61
CA TYR A 161 -25.42 -9.56 -18.94
C TYR A 161 -25.23 -10.61 -20.04
N THR A 162 -25.73 -10.30 -21.22
CA THR A 162 -25.58 -11.09 -22.46
C THR A 162 -24.43 -10.56 -23.34
N TYR A 163 -24.09 -11.31 -24.40
CA TYR A 163 -23.14 -10.83 -25.43
C TYR A 163 -23.63 -9.56 -26.12
N GLU A 164 -24.92 -9.46 -26.41
CA GLU A 164 -25.53 -8.28 -27.05
C GLU A 164 -25.40 -7.04 -26.15
N GLU A 165 -25.74 -7.15 -24.86
CA GLU A 165 -25.66 -6.03 -23.91
C GLU A 165 -24.22 -5.60 -23.64
N SER A 166 -23.32 -6.57 -23.45
CA SER A 166 -21.90 -6.30 -23.14
C SER A 166 -21.10 -5.82 -24.36
N GLY A 167 -21.51 -6.20 -25.57
CA GLY A 167 -20.72 -6.02 -26.78
C GLY A 167 -19.50 -6.96 -26.87
N PHE A 168 -19.44 -8.00 -26.03
CA PHE A 168 -18.39 -9.01 -26.11
C PHE A 168 -18.70 -10.08 -27.15
N ALA A 169 -17.66 -10.68 -27.70
CA ALA A 169 -17.72 -11.89 -28.49
C ALA A 169 -17.54 -13.11 -27.57
N GLU A 170 -18.02 -14.25 -28.04
CA GLU A 170 -17.86 -15.51 -27.32
C GLU A 170 -16.39 -15.91 -27.18
N HIS A 171 -15.58 -15.63 -28.20
CA HIS A 171 -14.17 -16.02 -28.28
C HIS A 171 -13.24 -14.87 -28.64
N TYR A 172 -12.03 -14.91 -28.08
CA TYR A 172 -10.94 -13.97 -28.39
C TYR A 172 -9.62 -14.72 -28.60
N PRO A 173 -9.38 -15.30 -29.80
CA PRO A 173 -8.25 -16.20 -30.05
C PRO A 173 -6.90 -15.49 -30.21
N ASP A 174 -6.90 -14.19 -30.50
CA ASP A 174 -5.68 -13.43 -30.76
C ASP A 174 -4.82 -13.28 -29.49
N HIS A 175 -3.51 -13.09 -29.68
CA HIS A 175 -2.60 -12.81 -28.57
C HIS A 175 -3.10 -11.58 -27.79
N PRO A 176 -3.06 -11.58 -26.43
CA PRO A 176 -3.47 -10.42 -25.64
C PRO A 176 -2.80 -9.11 -26.12
N GLY A 177 -1.49 -9.19 -26.44
CA GLY A 177 -0.67 -8.13 -27.06
C GLY A 177 -1.24 -7.47 -28.33
N SER A 178 -2.16 -8.12 -29.05
CA SER A 178 -2.84 -7.55 -30.23
C SER A 178 -3.78 -6.39 -29.90
N ASN A 179 -4.11 -6.21 -28.62
CA ASN A 179 -4.98 -5.16 -28.10
C ASN A 179 -6.39 -5.12 -28.73
N LYS A 180 -6.98 -6.28 -28.99
CA LYS A 180 -8.32 -6.38 -29.61
C LYS A 180 -9.46 -6.69 -28.63
N GLN A 181 -9.15 -7.09 -27.40
CA GLN A 181 -10.13 -7.49 -26.39
C GLN A 181 -10.89 -6.25 -25.84
N PRO A 182 -12.20 -6.08 -26.12
CA PRO A 182 -12.99 -4.92 -25.69
C PRO A 182 -13.04 -4.69 -24.17
N PHE A 183 -12.73 -5.68 -23.34
CA PHE A 183 -12.60 -5.53 -21.89
C PHE A 183 -11.71 -4.34 -21.47
N PHE A 184 -10.65 -4.05 -22.25
CA PHE A 184 -9.68 -2.98 -22.01
C PHE A 184 -10.07 -1.62 -22.65
N PHE A 185 -11.31 -1.47 -23.09
CA PHE A 185 -11.83 -0.26 -23.73
C PHE A 185 -13.12 0.26 -23.08
N THR A 186 -13.49 -0.28 -21.92
CA THR A 186 -14.78 -0.04 -21.26
C THR A 186 -14.85 1.28 -20.51
N THR A 187 -13.72 1.89 -20.16
CA THR A 187 -13.68 3.06 -19.27
C THR A 187 -14.41 4.27 -19.89
N PRO A 188 -14.86 5.23 -19.05
CA PRO A 188 -15.43 6.49 -19.53
C PRO A 188 -14.51 7.32 -20.44
N TYR A 189 -13.20 7.08 -20.43
CA TYR A 189 -12.24 7.78 -21.29
C TYR A 189 -12.06 7.13 -22.66
N GLN A 190 -12.74 6.01 -22.88
CA GLN A 190 -12.69 5.23 -24.11
C GLN A 190 -14.12 5.01 -24.63
N LYS A 191 -14.59 3.77 -24.74
CA LYS A 191 -15.92 3.45 -25.29
C LYS A 191 -17.04 3.57 -24.26
N ASN A 192 -16.72 3.81 -22.99
CA ASN A 192 -17.69 4.07 -21.93
C ASN A 192 -18.79 3.00 -21.85
N ASN A 193 -18.39 1.73 -21.83
CA ASN A 193 -19.28 0.58 -21.80
C ASN A 193 -20.05 0.55 -20.47
N LYS A 194 -21.31 1.02 -20.49
CA LYS A 194 -22.14 1.15 -19.29
C LYS A 194 -22.60 -0.18 -18.68
N VAL A 195 -22.43 -1.29 -19.39
CA VAL A 195 -22.85 -2.63 -18.94
C VAL A 195 -21.73 -3.30 -18.16
N VAL A 196 -20.52 -3.36 -18.71
CA VAL A 196 -19.40 -4.10 -18.10
C VAL A 196 -18.61 -3.24 -17.10
N PHE A 197 -18.40 -1.96 -17.42
CA PHE A 197 -17.56 -1.07 -16.62
C PHE A 197 -17.94 -1.02 -15.12
N PRO A 198 -19.24 -0.99 -14.71
CA PRO A 198 -19.60 -0.99 -13.30
C PRO A 198 -19.06 -2.20 -12.52
N TYR A 199 -18.93 -3.38 -13.16
CA TYR A 199 -18.39 -4.57 -12.51
C TYR A 199 -16.87 -4.48 -12.34
N GLN A 200 -16.16 -3.97 -13.35
CA GLN A 200 -14.72 -3.70 -13.25
C GLN A 200 -14.42 -2.66 -12.17
N GLN A 201 -15.20 -1.59 -12.10
CA GLN A 201 -15.06 -0.56 -11.07
C GLN A 201 -15.30 -1.16 -9.68
N ARG A 202 -16.35 -1.97 -9.50
CA ARG A 202 -16.61 -2.68 -8.22
C ARG A 202 -15.46 -3.60 -7.81
N PHE A 203 -14.83 -4.29 -8.76
CA PHE A 203 -13.67 -5.14 -8.49
C PHE A 203 -12.48 -4.32 -7.97
N VAL A 204 -12.14 -3.22 -8.66
CA VAL A 204 -11.04 -2.32 -8.24
C VAL A 204 -11.36 -1.66 -6.89
N ASP A 205 -12.59 -1.21 -6.68
CA ASP A 205 -13.03 -0.65 -5.40
C ASP A 205 -12.93 -1.66 -4.26
N LYS A 206 -13.22 -2.95 -4.51
CA LYS A 206 -13.09 -4.03 -3.52
C LYS A 206 -11.62 -4.34 -3.20
N MET A 207 -10.73 -4.32 -4.20
CA MET A 207 -9.28 -4.39 -3.97
C MET A 207 -8.80 -3.21 -3.11
N LEU A 208 -9.19 -1.99 -3.47
CA LEU A 208 -8.80 -0.77 -2.75
C LEU A 208 -9.34 -0.74 -1.31
N PHE A 209 -10.54 -1.28 -1.08
CA PHE A 209 -11.10 -1.40 0.28
C PHE A 209 -10.14 -2.10 1.24
N TYR A 210 -9.50 -3.20 0.81
CA TYR A 210 -8.50 -3.91 1.60
C TYR A 210 -7.12 -3.23 1.55
N SER A 211 -6.62 -2.89 0.36
CA SER A 211 -5.24 -2.42 0.20
C SER A 211 -5.00 -1.04 0.80
N LEU A 212 -6.01 -0.16 0.80
CA LEU A 212 -5.92 1.16 1.41
C LEU A 212 -5.93 1.12 2.95
N GLN A 213 -6.13 -0.03 3.60
CA GLN A 213 -5.87 -0.15 5.04
C GLN A 213 -4.36 -0.13 5.36
N TYR A 214 -3.53 -0.38 4.34
CA TYR A 214 -2.09 -0.56 4.48
C TYR A 214 -1.30 0.59 3.84
N ASP A 215 -0.05 0.74 4.29
CA ASP A 215 0.86 1.85 3.93
C ASP A 215 2.06 1.37 3.12
N HIS A 216 2.14 0.07 2.82
CA HIS A 216 3.27 -0.60 2.17
C HIS A 216 2.92 -1.12 0.77
N VAL A 217 1.96 -0.48 0.09
CA VAL A 217 1.41 -0.91 -1.19
C VAL A 217 1.69 0.10 -2.30
N LEU A 218 2.23 -0.39 -3.42
CA LEU A 218 2.38 0.28 -4.70
C LEU A 218 1.37 -0.29 -5.70
N TYR A 219 0.96 0.50 -6.68
CA TYR A 219 -0.01 0.08 -7.70
C TYR A 219 0.59 0.20 -9.10
N CYS A 220 0.42 -0.83 -9.92
CA CYS A 220 0.66 -0.84 -11.35
C CYS A 220 -0.67 -1.17 -12.02
N ILE A 221 -1.08 -0.39 -13.03
CA ILE A 221 -2.42 -0.59 -13.61
C ILE A 221 -2.49 -1.95 -14.31
N ASP A 222 -1.59 -2.22 -15.25
CA ASP A 222 -1.60 -3.46 -16.00
C ASP A 222 -0.29 -4.25 -15.81
N ASN A 223 -0.37 -5.57 -16.04
CA ASN A 223 0.76 -6.40 -16.44
C ASN A 223 0.94 -6.31 -17.96
N GLU A 224 2.11 -5.84 -18.41
CA GLU A 224 2.56 -5.88 -19.81
C GLU A 224 1.52 -5.43 -20.84
N THR A 225 1.17 -4.14 -20.77
CA THR A 225 0.10 -3.59 -21.59
C THR A 225 0.56 -3.08 -22.95
N SER A 226 -0.27 -3.36 -23.96
CA SER A 226 -0.29 -2.64 -25.23
C SER A 226 -1.57 -1.80 -25.39
N GLY A 227 -2.24 -1.50 -24.26
CA GLY A 227 -3.47 -0.75 -24.18
C GLY A 227 -3.37 0.70 -24.65
N GLU A 228 -4.53 1.35 -24.73
CA GLU A 228 -4.59 2.79 -24.91
C GLU A 228 -4.20 3.51 -23.62
N GLU A 229 -3.51 4.65 -23.72
CA GLU A 229 -3.14 5.46 -22.55
C GLU A 229 -4.34 5.93 -21.74
N ALA A 230 -5.50 6.11 -22.38
CA ALA A 230 -6.75 6.46 -21.73
C ALA A 230 -7.20 5.42 -20.69
N TRP A 231 -6.92 4.13 -20.90
CA TRP A 231 -7.19 3.06 -19.94
C TRP A 231 -6.36 3.25 -18.66
N ALA A 232 -5.04 3.35 -18.83
CA ALA A 232 -4.08 3.53 -17.75
C ALA A 232 -4.38 4.79 -16.94
N LYS A 233 -4.62 5.92 -17.64
CA LYS A 233 -4.96 7.20 -17.03
C LYS A 233 -6.23 7.11 -16.17
N PHE A 234 -7.29 6.51 -16.69
CA PHE A 234 -8.55 6.38 -15.94
C PHE A 234 -8.36 5.65 -14.61
N TRP A 235 -7.69 4.49 -14.65
CA TRP A 235 -7.49 3.70 -13.44
C TRP A 235 -6.52 4.35 -12.46
N ALA A 236 -5.46 5.02 -12.96
CA ALA A 236 -4.56 5.78 -12.11
C ALA A 236 -5.29 6.89 -11.34
N GLU A 237 -6.10 7.70 -12.04
CA GLU A 237 -6.89 8.77 -11.42
C GLU A 237 -7.97 8.21 -10.48
N HIS A 238 -8.60 7.08 -10.84
CA HIS A 238 -9.57 6.43 -9.96
C HIS A 238 -8.90 5.95 -8.66
N ILE A 239 -7.78 5.24 -8.72
CA ILE A 239 -7.04 4.77 -7.54
C ILE A 239 -6.60 5.95 -6.67
N GLN A 240 -6.04 7.00 -7.27
CA GLN A 240 -5.61 8.20 -6.54
C GLN A 240 -6.77 8.91 -5.85
N ARG A 241 -7.92 9.05 -6.53
CA ARG A 241 -9.13 9.64 -5.95
C ARG A 241 -9.64 8.82 -4.77
N ARG A 242 -9.76 7.49 -4.91
CA ARG A 242 -10.22 6.61 -3.82
C ARG A 242 -9.25 6.61 -2.63
N ALA A 243 -7.95 6.69 -2.90
CA ALA A 243 -6.95 6.89 -1.85
C ALA A 243 -7.13 8.25 -1.14
N GLN A 244 -7.36 9.32 -1.89
CA GLN A 244 -7.59 10.66 -1.32
C GLN A 244 -8.86 10.71 -0.46
N GLU A 245 -9.94 10.07 -0.91
CA GLU A 245 -11.19 9.90 -0.14
C GLU A 245 -10.96 9.13 1.17
N ALA A 246 -10.02 8.18 1.17
CA ALA A 246 -9.57 7.47 2.36
C ALA A 246 -8.49 8.23 3.18
N GLY A 247 -8.18 9.49 2.84
CA GLY A 247 -7.17 10.29 3.52
C GLY A 247 -5.72 9.84 3.28
N LYS A 248 -5.47 9.07 2.22
CA LYS A 248 -4.16 8.52 1.86
C LYS A 248 -3.59 9.13 0.59
N LYS A 249 -2.26 9.03 0.47
CA LYS A 249 -1.52 9.22 -0.79
C LYS A 249 -0.90 7.88 -1.16
N VAL A 250 -1.06 7.49 -2.41
CA VAL A 250 -0.55 6.22 -2.96
C VAL A 250 0.30 6.47 -4.18
N CYS A 251 1.20 5.52 -4.48
CA CYS A 251 2.07 5.59 -5.65
C CYS A 251 1.55 4.64 -6.73
N VAL A 252 1.36 5.17 -7.94
CA VAL A 252 0.84 4.43 -9.10
C VAL A 252 1.88 4.46 -10.25
N THR A 253 1.92 3.41 -11.07
CA THR A 253 2.67 3.30 -12.33
C THR A 253 1.84 2.57 -13.39
N GLU A 254 2.38 2.48 -14.60
CA GLU A 254 1.98 1.54 -15.65
C GLU A 254 3.18 0.72 -16.15
N MET A 255 2.93 -0.45 -16.75
CA MET A 255 3.95 -1.33 -17.37
C MET A 255 3.65 -1.58 -18.87
N TRP A 256 4.33 -0.85 -19.74
CA TRP A 256 4.20 -1.00 -21.20
C TRP A 256 4.99 -2.18 -21.75
N ASP A 257 4.37 -3.01 -22.61
CA ASP A 257 5.00 -4.15 -23.29
C ASP A 257 5.77 -3.71 -24.55
N ASP A 258 6.84 -2.95 -24.35
CA ASP A 258 7.84 -2.62 -25.37
C ASP A 258 9.23 -2.93 -24.83
N TRP A 259 9.95 -3.84 -25.49
CA TRP A 259 11.21 -4.40 -24.99
C TRP A 259 12.40 -3.44 -25.14
N ASP A 260 12.22 -2.35 -25.88
CA ASP A 260 13.16 -1.23 -25.94
C ASP A 260 12.67 -0.12 -24.99
N LEU A 261 13.39 0.09 -23.89
CA LEU A 261 13.07 1.16 -22.93
C LEU A 261 13.15 2.57 -23.53
N THR A 262 13.86 2.74 -24.64
CA THR A 262 14.00 4.04 -25.31
C THR A 262 12.83 4.35 -26.24
N ALA A 263 11.97 3.36 -26.51
CA ALA A 263 10.80 3.50 -27.37
C ALA A 263 9.84 4.56 -26.83
N ALA A 264 9.21 5.29 -27.75
CA ALA A 264 8.28 6.37 -27.42
C ALA A 264 7.09 5.92 -26.55
N ARG A 265 6.74 4.63 -26.56
CA ARG A 265 5.66 4.08 -25.74
C ARG A 265 5.90 4.27 -24.25
N HIS A 266 7.14 4.14 -23.77
CA HIS A 266 7.47 4.31 -22.34
C HIS A 266 7.29 5.75 -21.86
N ARG A 267 7.33 6.74 -22.77
CA ARG A 267 7.09 8.15 -22.44
C ARG A 267 5.70 8.41 -21.86
N ARG A 268 4.72 7.54 -22.15
CA ARG A 268 3.39 7.58 -21.53
C ARG A 268 3.43 7.45 -20.00
N THR A 269 4.50 6.89 -19.44
CA THR A 269 4.76 6.89 -17.99
C THR A 269 5.85 7.90 -17.62
N LEU A 270 6.90 8.03 -18.45
CA LEU A 270 8.07 8.89 -18.14
C LEU A 270 7.78 10.41 -18.23
N ASP A 271 6.79 10.83 -19.02
CA ASP A 271 6.46 12.25 -19.20
C ASP A 271 5.37 12.74 -18.23
N HIS A 272 4.74 11.81 -17.49
CA HIS A 272 3.56 12.06 -16.63
C HIS A 272 3.82 11.81 -15.12
N PRO A 273 4.78 12.51 -14.47
CA PRO A 273 5.03 12.35 -13.03
C PRO A 273 3.86 12.78 -12.14
N GLU A 274 2.94 13.59 -12.65
CA GLU A 274 1.70 13.97 -11.96
C GLU A 274 0.72 12.79 -11.82
N LEU A 275 0.79 11.80 -12.71
CA LEU A 275 0.00 10.57 -12.65
C LEU A 275 0.80 9.41 -12.05
N TYR A 276 2.06 9.27 -12.46
CA TYR A 276 2.89 8.13 -12.12
C TYR A 276 4.06 8.51 -11.21
N ALA A 277 3.93 8.15 -9.93
CA ALA A 277 4.90 8.48 -8.89
C ALA A 277 6.24 7.72 -9.04
N PHE A 278 6.26 6.67 -9.85
CA PHE A 278 7.44 5.89 -10.23
C PHE A 278 7.24 5.33 -11.64
N ALA A 279 8.29 4.74 -12.22
CA ALA A 279 8.18 4.04 -13.50
C ALA A 279 8.65 2.59 -13.37
N ASP A 280 7.90 1.67 -13.96
CA ASP A 280 8.31 0.27 -14.10
C ASP A 280 9.14 0.10 -15.38
N ILE A 281 10.34 -0.46 -15.24
CA ILE A 281 11.30 -0.65 -16.33
C ILE A 281 11.56 -2.14 -16.63
N SER A 282 10.66 -3.03 -16.18
CA SER A 282 10.85 -4.48 -16.25
C SER A 282 11.07 -5.02 -17.66
N GLN A 283 10.50 -4.37 -18.70
CA GLN A 283 10.69 -4.82 -20.08
C GLN A 283 12.12 -4.76 -20.57
N ASN A 284 12.99 -3.97 -19.92
CA ASN A 284 14.41 -4.00 -20.21
C ASN A 284 15.03 -5.38 -20.02
N ASN A 285 14.44 -6.24 -19.18
CA ASN A 285 14.94 -7.57 -18.91
C ASN A 285 14.78 -8.55 -20.09
N HIS A 286 14.29 -8.11 -21.25
CA HIS A 286 14.48 -8.81 -22.52
C HIS A 286 15.90 -8.61 -23.08
N GLN A 287 16.57 -7.51 -22.70
CA GLN A 287 17.94 -7.19 -23.09
C GLN A 287 18.97 -7.92 -22.23
N LYS A 288 20.23 -7.91 -22.68
CA LYS A 288 21.38 -8.55 -22.03
C LYS A 288 22.61 -7.66 -22.11
N GLY A 289 23.60 -7.96 -21.28
CA GLY A 289 24.92 -7.34 -21.34
C GLY A 289 24.90 -5.82 -21.26
N GLN A 290 25.75 -5.17 -22.04
CA GLN A 290 25.91 -3.72 -22.05
C GLN A 290 24.62 -2.98 -22.48
N THR A 291 23.86 -3.52 -23.43
CA THR A 291 22.57 -2.93 -23.86
C THR A 291 21.57 -2.83 -22.71
N HIS A 292 21.50 -3.84 -21.84
CA HIS A 292 20.64 -3.81 -20.65
C HIS A 292 21.01 -2.66 -19.71
N TRP A 293 22.31 -2.44 -19.50
CA TRP A 293 22.82 -1.31 -18.71
C TRP A 293 22.52 0.04 -19.39
N ASP A 294 22.88 0.20 -20.66
CA ASP A 294 22.78 1.46 -21.39
C ASP A 294 21.33 1.95 -21.49
N ASN A 295 20.39 1.04 -21.78
CA ASN A 295 18.97 1.36 -21.83
C ASN A 295 18.44 1.86 -20.47
N PHE A 296 18.88 1.24 -19.38
CA PHE A 296 18.48 1.68 -18.04
C PHE A 296 19.07 3.05 -17.69
N GLN A 297 20.36 3.26 -17.99
CA GLN A 297 21.01 4.56 -17.80
C GLN A 297 20.39 5.66 -18.66
N TRP A 298 19.93 5.33 -19.87
CA TRP A 298 19.17 6.24 -20.71
C TRP A 298 17.90 6.70 -20.03
N VAL A 299 17.07 5.78 -19.49
CA VAL A 299 15.83 6.15 -18.76
C VAL A 299 16.15 6.99 -17.53
N ARG A 300 17.18 6.62 -16.76
CA ARG A 300 17.62 7.39 -15.60
C ARG A 300 18.00 8.82 -15.98
N ASN A 301 18.76 9.00 -17.06
CA ASN A 301 19.10 10.34 -17.56
C ASN A 301 17.89 11.08 -18.14
N TYR A 302 16.95 10.36 -18.76
CA TYR A 302 15.73 10.95 -19.33
C TYR A 302 14.85 11.61 -18.26
N VAL A 303 14.70 10.98 -17.09
CA VAL A 303 13.87 11.50 -15.99
C VAL A 303 14.62 12.41 -15.01
N LYS A 304 15.87 12.79 -15.30
CA LYS A 304 16.73 13.47 -14.32
C LYS A 304 16.21 14.80 -13.78
N ASP A 305 15.45 15.53 -14.59
CA ASP A 305 14.88 16.83 -14.21
C ASP A 305 13.61 16.66 -13.35
N ARG A 306 13.03 15.46 -13.34
CA ARG A 306 11.86 15.07 -12.53
C ARG A 306 12.09 13.67 -11.95
N PRO A 307 13.12 13.51 -11.10
CA PRO A 307 13.59 12.22 -10.65
C PRO A 307 12.50 11.52 -9.83
N ARG A 308 12.40 10.21 -9.99
CA ARG A 308 11.47 9.34 -9.28
C ARG A 308 11.96 7.90 -9.28
N PRO A 309 11.41 7.00 -8.45
CA PRO A 309 11.87 5.63 -8.40
C PRO A 309 11.70 4.92 -9.74
N LEU A 310 12.68 4.08 -10.08
CA LEU A 310 12.65 3.21 -11.25
C LEU A 310 12.68 1.76 -10.76
N ASN A 311 11.58 1.05 -10.96
CA ASN A 311 11.38 -0.31 -10.43
C ASN A 311 11.55 -1.35 -11.53
N SER A 312 12.23 -2.45 -11.22
CA SER A 312 12.24 -3.65 -12.05
C SER A 312 11.62 -4.82 -11.29
N VAL A 313 10.34 -5.07 -11.53
CA VAL A 313 9.57 -6.09 -10.82
C VAL A 313 9.63 -7.47 -11.50
N LYS A 314 9.98 -7.53 -12.79
CA LYS A 314 10.12 -8.78 -13.56
C LYS A 314 11.52 -8.94 -14.12
N ILE A 315 12.47 -9.43 -13.31
CA ILE A 315 13.79 -9.85 -13.80
C ILE A 315 13.71 -11.28 -14.32
N TYR A 316 13.69 -11.41 -15.64
CA TYR A 316 13.75 -12.68 -16.35
C TYR A 316 15.16 -13.30 -16.35
N GLY A 317 15.21 -14.59 -16.66
CA GLY A 317 16.44 -15.35 -16.80
C GLY A 317 16.37 -16.58 -15.90
N ALA A 318 16.18 -17.73 -16.53
CA ALA A 318 16.21 -19.02 -15.88
C ALA A 318 16.48 -20.09 -16.93
N ASP A 319 17.31 -21.08 -16.62
CA ASP A 319 17.66 -22.17 -17.54
C ASP A 319 16.43 -23.02 -17.93
N THR A 320 15.35 -22.93 -17.15
CA THR A 320 14.04 -23.55 -17.41
C THR A 320 13.16 -22.76 -18.39
N GLY A 321 13.48 -21.50 -18.66
CA GLY A 321 12.61 -20.57 -19.38
C GLY A 321 13.19 -20.12 -20.72
N ARG A 322 12.44 -19.26 -21.42
CA ARG A 322 12.78 -18.78 -22.78
C ARG A 322 13.48 -17.43 -22.84
N TYR A 323 13.67 -16.75 -21.71
CA TYR A 323 14.08 -15.34 -21.66
C TYR A 323 15.51 -15.12 -21.16
N GLY A 324 16.37 -16.12 -21.34
CA GLY A 324 17.76 -16.13 -20.88
C GLY A 324 18.01 -17.18 -19.80
N THR A 325 19.26 -17.29 -19.38
CA THR A 325 19.75 -18.30 -18.43
C THR A 325 19.66 -17.83 -16.98
N ASP A 326 19.95 -18.72 -16.04
CA ASP A 326 20.12 -18.37 -14.62
C ASP A 326 21.16 -17.25 -14.44
N ARG A 327 22.24 -17.30 -15.24
CA ARG A 327 23.28 -16.27 -15.28
C ARG A 327 22.71 -14.93 -15.74
N ASP A 328 21.92 -14.90 -16.81
CA ASP A 328 21.27 -13.67 -17.27
C ASP A 328 20.41 -13.03 -16.16
N GLY A 329 19.66 -13.85 -15.40
CA GLY A 329 18.84 -13.40 -14.28
C GLY A 329 19.66 -12.72 -13.18
N VAL A 330 20.74 -13.36 -12.73
CA VAL A 330 21.66 -12.79 -11.72
C VAL A 330 22.32 -11.52 -12.24
N GLU A 331 22.84 -11.52 -13.46
CA GLU A 331 23.51 -10.34 -14.01
C GLU A 331 22.57 -9.13 -14.17
N ARG A 332 21.32 -9.34 -14.63
CA ARG A 332 20.32 -8.27 -14.76
C ARG A 332 20.00 -7.65 -13.40
N PHE A 333 19.84 -8.48 -12.38
CA PHE A 333 19.61 -8.04 -11.00
C PHE A 333 20.74 -7.13 -10.50
N TRP A 334 22.00 -7.53 -10.67
CA TRP A 334 23.15 -6.74 -10.21
C TRP A 334 23.38 -5.48 -11.05
N ARG A 335 23.24 -5.55 -12.38
CA ARG A 335 23.33 -4.35 -13.24
C ARG A 335 22.32 -3.28 -12.83
N LEU A 336 21.09 -3.66 -12.51
CA LEU A 336 20.06 -2.70 -12.07
C LEU A 336 20.36 -2.12 -10.69
N LEU A 337 20.85 -2.91 -9.74
CA LEU A 337 21.27 -2.40 -8.42
C LEU A 337 22.39 -1.36 -8.56
N LEU A 338 23.46 -1.69 -9.30
CA LEU A 338 24.58 -0.76 -9.51
C LEU A 338 24.19 0.44 -10.39
N GLY A 339 23.22 0.28 -11.30
CA GLY A 339 22.65 1.36 -12.10
C GLY A 339 21.79 2.33 -11.27
N GLY A 340 21.47 1.99 -10.02
CA GLY A 340 20.64 2.83 -9.14
C GLY A 340 19.13 2.65 -9.34
N ALA A 341 18.69 1.43 -9.67
CA ALA A 341 17.26 1.08 -9.59
C ALA A 341 16.77 1.14 -8.14
N ALA A 342 15.52 1.58 -7.97
CA ALA A 342 14.90 1.70 -6.65
C ALA A 342 14.37 0.36 -6.14
N ALA A 343 14.00 -0.53 -7.07
CA ALA A 343 13.53 -1.86 -6.80
C ALA A 343 14.04 -2.87 -7.82
N VAL A 344 14.43 -4.06 -7.36
CA VAL A 344 14.78 -5.21 -8.19
C VAL A 344 14.10 -6.47 -7.65
N ARG A 345 13.46 -7.24 -8.53
CA ARG A 345 12.80 -8.49 -8.16
C ARG A 345 12.98 -9.57 -9.22
N PHE A 346 13.43 -10.76 -8.80
CA PHE A 346 13.44 -11.95 -9.65
C PHE A 346 12.00 -12.35 -10.05
N HIS A 347 11.78 -12.50 -11.37
CA HIS A 347 10.52 -13.01 -11.89
C HIS A 347 10.30 -14.47 -11.52
N ARG A 348 9.05 -14.93 -11.47
CA ARG A 348 8.71 -16.30 -11.07
C ARG A 348 9.22 -17.34 -12.09
N PRO A 349 9.36 -18.61 -11.68
CA PRO A 349 9.54 -19.72 -12.61
C PRO A 349 8.32 -19.88 -13.56
N ASP A 350 8.51 -20.45 -14.74
CA ASP A 350 9.77 -20.98 -15.30
C ASP A 350 10.70 -19.91 -15.91
N SER A 351 10.21 -18.67 -16.05
CA SER A 351 10.83 -17.62 -16.85
C SER A 351 11.83 -16.75 -16.09
N GLY A 352 11.90 -16.90 -14.76
CA GLY A 352 12.88 -16.28 -13.88
C GLY A 352 13.15 -17.14 -12.65
N LEU A 353 14.14 -16.72 -11.85
CA LEU A 353 14.64 -17.50 -10.71
C LEU A 353 13.70 -17.57 -9.50
N GLY A 354 12.66 -16.73 -9.43
CA GLY A 354 11.75 -16.63 -8.30
C GLY A 354 12.50 -16.44 -6.98
N LEU A 355 12.32 -17.39 -6.06
CA LEU A 355 13.08 -17.48 -4.81
C LEU A 355 13.90 -18.78 -4.76
N SER A 356 14.56 -19.14 -5.86
CA SER A 356 15.51 -20.26 -5.90
C SER A 356 16.75 -19.99 -5.03
N ASP A 357 17.58 -20.98 -4.80
CA ASP A 357 18.80 -20.82 -4.00
C ASP A 357 19.78 -19.80 -4.63
N LYS A 358 19.86 -19.73 -5.96
CA LYS A 358 20.64 -18.69 -6.67
C LYS A 358 20.07 -17.29 -6.41
N ALA A 359 18.75 -17.13 -6.43
CA ALA A 359 18.11 -15.86 -6.09
C ALA A 359 18.35 -15.48 -4.62
N LYS A 360 18.19 -16.42 -3.68
CA LYS A 360 18.45 -16.21 -2.25
C LYS A 360 19.90 -15.78 -2.00
N ALA A 361 20.87 -16.48 -2.59
CA ALA A 361 22.29 -16.15 -2.49
C ALA A 361 22.58 -14.73 -3.01
N SER A 362 22.01 -14.36 -4.16
CA SER A 362 22.15 -13.02 -4.74
C SER A 362 21.54 -11.93 -3.85
N ILE A 363 20.36 -12.17 -3.27
CA ILE A 363 19.69 -11.23 -2.34
C ILE A 363 20.54 -11.06 -1.07
N GLN A 364 21.05 -12.15 -0.48
CA GLN A 364 21.92 -12.11 0.69
C GLN A 364 23.22 -11.35 0.40
N ALA A 365 23.84 -11.58 -0.77
CA ALA A 365 25.01 -10.83 -1.21
C ALA A 365 24.70 -9.32 -1.34
N ALA A 366 23.57 -8.95 -1.92
CA ALA A 366 23.15 -7.55 -2.03
C ALA A 366 22.93 -6.89 -0.65
N ARG A 367 22.40 -7.63 0.34
CA ARG A 367 22.28 -7.15 1.73
C ARG A 367 23.62 -7.04 2.45
N LYS A 368 24.59 -7.90 2.14
CA LYS A 368 25.97 -7.77 2.64
C LYS A 368 26.65 -6.50 2.10
N VAL A 369 26.46 -6.17 0.82
CA VAL A 369 26.90 -4.87 0.27
C VAL A 369 26.23 -3.73 1.02
N GLU A 370 24.90 -3.77 1.18
CA GLU A 370 24.13 -2.72 1.87
C GLU A 370 24.59 -2.51 3.33
N SER A 371 25.06 -3.56 4.01
CA SER A 371 25.59 -3.48 5.37
C SER A 371 26.92 -2.72 5.49
N LEU A 372 27.65 -2.57 4.38
CA LEU A 372 28.91 -1.81 4.31
C LEU A 372 28.67 -0.40 3.75
N ILE A 373 27.79 -0.28 2.76
CA ILE A 373 27.41 0.98 2.12
C ILE A 373 25.96 0.89 1.65
N PRO A 374 25.05 1.76 2.11
CA PRO A 374 23.67 1.71 1.65
C PRO A 374 23.57 2.00 0.14
N TRP A 375 22.77 1.21 -0.57
CA TRP A 375 22.61 1.34 -2.03
C TRP A 375 22.20 2.76 -2.46
N TYR A 376 21.36 3.43 -1.66
CA TYR A 376 20.88 4.78 -1.93
C TYR A 376 21.95 5.89 -1.82
N GLU A 377 23.15 5.57 -1.31
CA GLU A 377 24.30 6.50 -1.30
C GLU A 377 25.19 6.36 -2.53
N LEU A 378 25.02 5.28 -3.31
CA LEU A 378 25.82 5.00 -4.50
C LEU A 378 25.21 5.67 -5.74
N GLN A 379 26.08 6.06 -6.67
CA GLN A 379 25.70 6.44 -8.03
C GLN A 379 26.40 5.51 -9.03
N PRO A 380 25.82 5.25 -10.20
CA PRO A 380 26.50 4.51 -11.28
C PRO A 380 27.82 5.20 -11.64
N ALA A 381 28.90 4.44 -11.76
CA ALA A 381 30.25 4.98 -11.86
C ALA A 381 31.14 4.15 -12.80
N MET A 382 30.63 3.83 -14.00
CA MET A 382 31.35 3.02 -14.99
C MET A 382 32.64 3.67 -15.47
N GLU A 383 32.70 5.00 -15.45
CA GLU A 383 33.88 5.79 -15.79
C GLU A 383 35.09 5.52 -14.88
N LEU A 384 34.88 4.90 -13.72
CA LEU A 384 35.96 4.49 -12.82
C LEU A 384 36.65 3.19 -13.25
N LEU A 385 36.08 2.47 -14.23
CA LEU A 385 36.63 1.21 -14.72
C LEU A 385 37.42 1.43 -16.02
N ALA A 386 38.62 0.86 -16.08
CA ALA A 386 39.46 0.79 -17.28
C ALA A 386 39.96 -0.64 -17.49
N GLU A 387 40.47 -0.92 -18.71
CA GLU A 387 40.96 -2.25 -19.10
C GLU A 387 39.90 -3.34 -18.84
N ARG A 388 38.71 -3.11 -19.39
CA ARG A 388 37.51 -3.89 -19.15
C ARG A 388 36.88 -4.30 -20.47
N GLU A 389 36.56 -5.58 -20.61
CA GLU A 389 35.77 -6.09 -21.75
C GLU A 389 34.27 -5.77 -21.60
N PRO A 390 33.51 -5.72 -22.71
CA PRO A 390 32.06 -5.59 -22.65
C PRO A 390 31.42 -6.64 -21.73
N ASN A 391 30.51 -6.21 -20.86
CA ASN A 391 29.87 -7.03 -19.83
C ASN A 391 30.80 -7.73 -18.79
N GLU A 392 32.09 -7.39 -18.70
CA GLU A 392 32.99 -7.99 -17.69
C GLU A 392 32.65 -7.52 -16.26
N ALA A 393 32.59 -6.21 -16.04
CA ALA A 393 32.32 -5.63 -14.74
C ALA A 393 31.45 -4.37 -14.80
N TYR A 394 30.77 -4.08 -13.70
CA TYR A 394 29.96 -2.87 -13.52
C TYR A 394 30.30 -2.19 -12.19
N ALA A 395 30.22 -0.86 -12.13
CA ALA A 395 30.60 -0.11 -10.95
C ALA A 395 29.57 0.92 -10.51
N ALA A 396 29.46 1.10 -9.20
CA ALA A 396 28.75 2.18 -8.54
C ALA A 396 29.62 2.72 -7.41
N ALA A 397 29.58 4.03 -7.14
CA ALA A 397 30.42 4.66 -6.14
C ALA A 397 29.73 5.79 -5.40
N LYS A 398 30.14 5.98 -4.15
CA LYS A 398 30.08 7.24 -3.43
C LYS A 398 31.48 7.83 -3.50
N SER A 399 31.71 8.67 -4.51
CA SER A 399 33.06 9.15 -4.87
C SER A 399 33.85 9.65 -3.66
N GLY A 400 35.08 9.14 -3.51
CA GLY A 400 35.99 9.45 -2.40
C GLY A 400 35.74 8.70 -1.08
N GLN A 401 34.67 7.89 -0.99
CA GLN A 401 34.28 7.17 0.23
C GLN A 401 34.10 5.67 0.05
N ALA A 402 33.35 5.25 -0.98
CA ALA A 402 33.02 3.84 -1.22
C ALA A 402 32.85 3.54 -2.70
N TYR A 403 33.24 2.33 -3.11
CA TYR A 403 33.20 1.84 -4.48
C TYR A 403 32.71 0.39 -4.45
N VAL A 404 31.77 0.06 -5.32
CA VAL A 404 31.21 -1.29 -5.47
C VAL A 404 31.45 -1.72 -6.91
N VAL A 405 32.14 -2.84 -7.10
CA VAL A 405 32.46 -3.39 -8.42
C VAL A 405 31.93 -4.81 -8.51
N PHE A 406 30.96 -5.02 -9.39
CA PHE A 406 30.37 -6.32 -9.70
C PHE A 406 31.08 -6.91 -10.93
N PHE A 407 31.60 -8.13 -10.81
CA PHE A 407 32.16 -8.94 -11.88
C PHE A 407 31.16 -10.02 -12.27
N THR A 408 30.88 -10.18 -13.56
CA THR A 408 29.86 -11.12 -14.04
C THR A 408 30.31 -12.58 -13.97
N ASP A 409 31.59 -12.85 -14.20
CA ASP A 409 32.16 -14.21 -14.25
C ASP A 409 33.69 -14.20 -14.10
N GLY A 410 34.18 -13.85 -12.91
CA GLY A 410 35.60 -13.59 -12.69
C GLY A 410 36.08 -12.33 -13.43
N GLY A 411 37.36 -12.28 -13.78
CA GLY A 411 37.95 -11.16 -14.54
C GLY A 411 38.86 -10.25 -13.72
N GLU A 412 39.43 -9.26 -14.38
CA GLU A 412 40.35 -8.28 -13.79
C GLU A 412 40.20 -6.93 -14.50
N VAL A 413 39.87 -5.89 -13.73
CA VAL A 413 39.74 -4.53 -14.25
C VAL A 413 40.64 -3.57 -13.48
N THR A 414 40.95 -2.43 -14.08
CA THR A 414 41.56 -1.31 -13.38
C THR A 414 40.46 -0.42 -12.80
N VAL A 415 40.54 -0.11 -11.51
CA VAL A 415 39.59 0.75 -10.80
C VAL A 415 40.27 2.04 -10.37
N ASP A 416 39.73 3.18 -10.77
CA ASP A 416 40.21 4.50 -10.35
C ASP A 416 39.75 4.84 -8.92
N LEU A 417 40.70 4.84 -7.97
CA LEU A 417 40.49 5.24 -6.59
C LEU A 417 41.18 6.59 -6.26
N SER A 418 41.53 7.38 -7.27
CA SER A 418 42.26 8.65 -7.13
C SER A 418 41.52 9.69 -6.30
N ALA A 419 40.18 9.69 -6.36
CA ALA A 419 39.33 10.59 -5.58
C ALA A 419 39.28 10.24 -4.07
N ALA A 420 39.66 9.03 -3.68
CA ALA A 420 39.70 8.63 -2.28
C ALA A 420 41.06 8.93 -1.64
N GLN A 421 41.06 9.02 -0.30
CA GLN A 421 42.24 9.29 0.50
C GLN A 421 42.39 8.25 1.61
N GLY A 422 43.63 7.99 2.01
CA GLY A 422 43.96 7.06 3.10
C GLY A 422 43.91 5.59 2.68
N GLN A 423 43.70 4.71 3.67
CA GLN A 423 43.55 3.27 3.45
C GLN A 423 42.07 2.90 3.30
N LEU A 424 41.80 2.06 2.30
CA LEU A 424 40.50 1.48 2.03
C LEU A 424 40.52 -0.01 2.35
N GLN A 425 39.41 -0.52 2.87
CA GLN A 425 39.17 -1.95 3.07
C GLN A 425 38.43 -2.50 1.86
N LEU A 426 38.94 -3.60 1.32
CA LEU A 426 38.31 -4.39 0.27
C LEU A 426 37.61 -5.58 0.91
N HIS A 427 36.33 -5.76 0.59
CA HIS A 427 35.52 -6.90 0.96
C HIS A 427 35.00 -7.58 -0.30
N TRP A 428 35.36 -8.84 -0.50
CA TRP A 428 34.74 -9.68 -1.52
C TRP A 428 33.50 -10.37 -0.99
N ILE A 429 32.51 -10.56 -1.86
CA ILE A 429 31.31 -11.36 -1.61
C ILE A 429 31.09 -12.24 -2.85
N ASP A 430 30.95 -13.54 -2.63
CA ASP A 430 30.57 -14.50 -3.66
C ASP A 430 29.05 -14.44 -3.85
N ILE A 431 28.60 -14.04 -5.03
CA ILE A 431 27.18 -13.88 -5.33
C ILE A 431 26.50 -15.25 -5.48
N SER A 432 27.24 -16.28 -5.89
CA SER A 432 26.71 -17.64 -6.11
C SER A 432 26.29 -18.32 -4.81
N THR A 433 27.00 -18.01 -3.71
CA THR A 433 26.76 -18.59 -2.39
C THR A 433 26.17 -17.59 -1.40
N GLY A 434 26.19 -16.30 -1.75
CA GLY A 434 25.84 -15.21 -0.86
C GLY A 434 26.85 -15.02 0.27
N GLN A 435 28.02 -15.67 0.26
CA GLN A 435 28.98 -15.69 1.37
C GLN A 435 30.06 -14.60 1.27
N TRP A 436 30.60 -14.23 2.44
CA TRP A 436 31.76 -13.33 2.48
C TRP A 436 32.98 -14.06 1.91
N GLY A 437 33.71 -13.39 1.03
CA GLY A 437 34.99 -13.83 0.50
C GLY A 437 36.18 -13.25 1.27
N THR A 438 37.31 -13.15 0.59
CA THR A 438 38.54 -12.57 1.14
C THR A 438 38.39 -11.08 1.44
N LYS A 439 39.21 -10.60 2.39
CA LYS A 439 39.37 -9.18 2.70
C LYS A 439 40.76 -8.72 2.30
N GLY A 440 40.91 -7.44 2.00
CA GLY A 440 42.20 -6.84 1.68
C GLY A 440 42.25 -5.37 2.06
N GLU A 441 43.45 -4.78 1.96
CA GLU A 441 43.65 -3.35 2.13
C GLU A 441 44.17 -2.76 0.81
N LEU A 442 43.64 -1.61 0.43
CA LEU A 442 44.02 -0.88 -0.77
C LEU A 442 44.46 0.54 -0.38
N THR A 443 45.53 1.01 -1.02
CA THR A 443 45.95 2.41 -0.92
C THR A 443 45.14 3.24 -1.91
N ALA A 444 44.41 4.24 -1.41
CA ALA A 444 43.68 5.19 -2.24
C ALA A 444 44.62 6.16 -3.00
N GLY A 445 44.07 7.07 -3.78
CA GLY A 445 44.84 8.11 -4.48
C GLY A 445 45.51 7.64 -5.78
N ARG A 446 45.16 6.44 -6.27
CA ARG A 446 45.67 5.86 -7.51
C ARG A 446 44.68 4.88 -8.12
N SER A 447 44.87 4.54 -9.39
CA SER A 447 44.21 3.38 -9.99
C SER A 447 44.82 2.07 -9.47
N VAL A 448 43.99 1.05 -9.27
CA VAL A 448 44.42 -0.27 -8.80
C VAL A 448 43.87 -1.37 -9.70
N LYS A 449 44.66 -2.42 -9.91
CA LYS A 449 44.18 -3.66 -10.52
C LYS A 449 43.34 -4.44 -9.51
N LEU A 450 42.10 -4.73 -9.87
CA LEU A 450 41.16 -5.48 -9.06
C LEU A 450 40.78 -6.76 -9.80
N LYS A 451 41.20 -7.90 -9.25
CA LYS A 451 40.95 -9.23 -9.80
C LYS A 451 39.95 -9.99 -8.95
N ALA A 452 38.90 -10.52 -9.56
CA ALA A 452 37.94 -11.38 -8.89
C ALA A 452 38.63 -12.64 -8.31
N PRO A 453 38.24 -13.13 -7.11
CA PRO A 453 38.90 -14.26 -6.46
C PRO A 453 38.88 -15.58 -7.25
N ALA A 454 37.83 -15.81 -8.05
CA ALA A 454 37.64 -17.01 -8.85
C ALA A 454 36.70 -16.73 -10.03
N ALA A 455 36.45 -17.75 -10.86
CA ALA A 455 35.35 -17.73 -11.84
C ALA A 455 33.98 -17.60 -11.14
N GLY A 456 32.95 -17.21 -11.89
CA GLY A 456 31.61 -16.94 -11.38
C GLY A 456 31.41 -15.49 -10.92
N PRO A 457 30.18 -15.13 -10.51
CA PRO A 457 29.84 -13.75 -10.15
C PRO A 457 30.38 -13.36 -8.77
N TRP A 458 31.09 -12.24 -8.71
CA TRP A 458 31.67 -11.67 -7.48
C TRP A 458 31.35 -10.19 -7.37
N VAL A 459 31.21 -9.68 -6.14
CA VAL A 459 31.19 -8.24 -5.90
C VAL A 459 32.28 -7.85 -4.91
N ALA A 460 33.01 -6.79 -5.25
CA ALA A 460 33.95 -6.11 -4.38
C ALA A 460 33.29 -4.86 -3.79
N VAL A 461 33.44 -4.66 -2.49
CA VAL A 461 33.13 -3.40 -1.81
C VAL A 461 34.43 -2.83 -1.27
N ILE A 462 34.82 -1.66 -1.77
CA ILE A 462 36.02 -0.92 -1.36
C ILE A 462 35.55 0.34 -0.63
N ALA A 463 35.77 0.43 0.68
CA ALA A 463 35.30 1.57 1.47
C ALA A 463 36.30 1.95 2.55
N ARG A 464 36.19 3.16 3.12
CA ARG A 464 37.02 3.57 4.26
C ARG A 464 36.81 2.62 5.45
N LYS A 465 37.89 2.40 6.20
CA LYS A 465 37.86 1.72 7.49
C LYS A 465 37.19 2.64 8.52
N GLU A 466 35.87 2.60 8.65
CA GLU A 466 35.18 3.30 9.73
C GLU A 466 34.62 2.33 10.78
N GLY A 467 34.73 2.75 12.05
CA GLY A 467 34.36 2.01 13.26
C GLY A 467 32.86 1.70 13.37
N PRO A 468 32.41 1.07 14.47
CA PRO A 468 31.13 0.40 14.53
C PRO A 468 29.94 1.34 14.25
N LYS A 469 29.27 1.05 13.13
CA LYS A 469 27.86 1.24 12.77
C LYS A 469 27.26 2.63 13.02
N SER A 470 27.00 3.32 11.90
CA SER A 470 25.71 3.99 11.71
C SER A 470 24.60 3.10 12.28
N GLN A 471 23.82 3.62 13.23
CA GLN A 471 22.63 2.97 13.77
C GLN A 471 21.53 2.92 12.71
N VAL A 472 21.73 2.09 11.68
CA VAL A 472 20.61 1.45 10.99
C VAL A 472 20.44 0.13 11.73
N PRO A 473 19.32 -0.08 12.45
CA PRO A 473 19.07 -1.38 13.05
C PRO A 473 19.04 -2.41 11.91
N PRO A 474 19.61 -3.61 12.10
CA PRO A 474 19.39 -4.69 11.14
C PRO A 474 17.89 -4.85 10.95
N ALA A 475 17.46 -5.14 9.72
CA ALA A 475 16.11 -5.62 9.48
C ALA A 475 15.87 -6.82 10.42
N HIS A 476 15.05 -6.59 11.43
CA HIS A 476 14.38 -7.59 12.27
C HIS A 476 15.30 -8.64 12.92
N ALA A 477 16.02 -8.22 13.96
CA ALA A 477 16.07 -9.10 15.13
C ALA A 477 14.68 -9.05 15.79
N HIS A 478 14.11 -10.21 16.08
CA HIS A 478 12.90 -10.37 16.87
C HIS A 478 13.08 -9.72 18.25
N GLU A 479 12.86 -8.41 18.36
CA GLU A 479 12.49 -7.84 19.65
C GLU A 479 11.07 -8.30 19.93
N SER A 480 10.97 -9.32 20.78
CA SER A 480 9.73 -9.68 21.44
C SER A 480 9.12 -8.41 22.02
N TRP A 481 8.02 -7.97 21.42
CA TRP A 481 7.19 -6.90 21.96
C TRP A 481 6.70 -7.36 23.33
N SER A 482 7.38 -6.92 24.38
CA SER A 482 6.89 -6.99 25.75
C SER A 482 6.35 -5.60 26.05
N PRO A 483 5.01 -5.39 26.05
CA PRO A 483 4.49 -4.11 26.44
C PRO A 483 4.83 -3.96 27.92
N ARG A 484 5.70 -2.99 28.25
CA ARG A 484 5.76 -2.43 29.61
C ARG A 484 4.43 -1.71 29.84
N VAL A 485 3.38 -2.46 30.12
CA VAL A 485 2.14 -1.94 30.68
C VAL A 485 2.52 -1.44 32.07
N ARG A 486 2.67 -0.12 32.22
CA ARG A 486 2.45 0.47 33.54
C ARG A 486 0.96 0.36 33.79
N LEU A 487 0.58 -0.52 34.71
CA LEU A 487 -0.74 -0.46 35.33
C LEU A 487 -0.84 0.93 35.98
N VAL A 488 -1.58 1.82 35.34
CA VAL A 488 -2.01 3.06 35.98
C VAL A 488 -3.14 2.62 36.91
N SER A 489 -2.99 2.86 38.20
CA SER A 489 -4.08 2.65 39.15
C SER A 489 -5.27 3.49 38.68
N TRP A 490 -6.37 2.83 38.36
CA TRP A 490 -7.64 3.50 38.12
C TRP A 490 -8.13 4.00 39.46
N GLU A 491 -7.98 5.30 39.73
CA GLU A 491 -8.76 5.93 40.78
C GLU A 491 -10.13 6.27 40.21
N PRO A 492 -11.23 5.78 40.81
CA PRO A 492 -12.56 6.23 40.45
C PRO A 492 -12.62 7.74 40.69
N SER A 493 -12.71 8.54 39.62
CA SER A 493 -13.14 9.92 39.77
C SER A 493 -14.66 9.93 39.92
N ASP A 494 -15.17 10.49 41.02
CA ASP A 494 -16.61 10.55 41.33
C ASP A 494 -17.44 11.36 40.31
N LYS A 495 -16.81 12.00 39.32
CA LYS A 495 -17.49 12.74 38.26
C LYS A 495 -16.90 12.45 36.89
N ARG A 496 -17.78 12.13 35.94
CA ARG A 496 -17.41 11.98 34.53
C ARG A 496 -16.86 13.32 34.00
N PRO A 497 -15.77 13.32 33.23
CA PRO A 497 -15.28 14.55 32.63
C PRO A 497 -16.29 15.10 31.62
N ALA A 498 -16.50 16.41 31.64
CA ALA A 498 -17.27 17.09 30.60
C ALA A 498 -16.60 16.92 29.22
N ILE A 499 -17.40 16.86 28.16
CA ILE A 499 -16.92 16.84 26.78
C ILE A 499 -16.31 18.21 26.46
N ALA A 500 -15.05 18.24 26.02
CA ALA A 500 -14.38 19.48 25.63
C ALA A 500 -14.28 19.57 24.10
N GLY A 501 -15.12 20.38 23.47
CA GLY A 501 -15.05 20.58 22.01
C GLY A 501 -15.34 19.32 21.18
N THR A 502 -14.79 19.28 19.96
CA THR A 502 -15.18 18.28 18.96
C THR A 502 -14.42 16.97 19.13
N LEU A 503 -15.16 15.86 19.23
CA LEU A 503 -14.58 14.51 19.19
C LEU A 503 -13.86 14.28 17.86
N ARG A 504 -12.61 13.83 17.93
CA ARG A 504 -11.74 13.59 16.77
C ARG A 504 -10.81 12.42 17.05
N VAL A 505 -10.16 11.91 16.02
CA VAL A 505 -9.18 10.82 16.18
C VAL A 505 -8.00 11.30 17.03
N HIS A 506 -7.59 10.52 18.04
CA HIS A 506 -6.48 10.87 18.92
C HIS A 506 -5.17 10.90 18.14
N SER A 507 -4.49 12.04 18.15
CA SER A 507 -3.33 12.31 17.27
C SER A 507 -2.14 11.38 17.52
N GLN A 508 -1.94 10.92 18.76
CA GLN A 508 -0.83 10.01 19.11
C GLN A 508 -1.20 8.52 19.03
N ASN A 509 -2.50 8.19 19.02
CA ASN A 509 -2.97 6.80 18.98
C ASN A 509 -4.33 6.74 18.30
N PRO A 510 -4.38 6.57 16.97
CA PRO A 510 -5.60 6.72 16.20
C PRO A 510 -6.65 5.62 16.43
N ARG A 511 -6.36 4.63 17.29
CA ARG A 511 -7.35 3.65 17.77
C ARG A 511 -8.34 4.24 18.79
N TYR A 512 -8.02 5.38 19.36
CA TYR A 512 -8.84 6.08 20.35
C TYR A 512 -9.30 7.43 19.80
N PHE A 513 -10.35 7.98 20.39
CA PHE A 513 -10.75 9.36 20.14
C PHE A 513 -10.05 10.31 21.12
N THR A 514 -10.12 11.60 20.83
CA THR A 514 -9.75 12.69 21.72
C THR A 514 -10.70 13.86 21.51
N ASP A 515 -10.69 14.77 22.47
CA ASP A 515 -11.40 16.03 22.44
C ASP A 515 -10.38 17.16 22.69
N ASP A 516 -10.82 18.38 23.02
CA ASP A 516 -9.95 19.53 23.32
C ASP A 516 -9.10 19.34 24.58
N THR A 517 -9.36 18.31 25.40
CA THR A 517 -8.48 17.95 26.52
C THR A 517 -7.21 17.22 26.06
N GLY A 518 -7.17 16.68 24.84
CA GLY A 518 -6.04 15.90 24.34
C GLY A 518 -5.87 14.52 24.98
N ARG A 519 -6.81 14.09 25.83
CA ARG A 519 -6.80 12.75 26.46
C ARG A 519 -7.37 11.71 25.50
N ALA A 520 -6.92 10.46 25.63
CA ALA A 520 -7.52 9.33 24.92
C ALA A 520 -8.90 9.01 25.49
N ILE A 521 -9.87 8.81 24.59
CA ILE A 521 -11.27 8.53 24.88
C ILE A 521 -11.62 7.20 24.22
N VAL A 522 -12.07 6.25 25.04
CA VAL A 522 -12.73 5.02 24.61
C VAL A 522 -14.23 5.26 24.69
N LEU A 523 -14.95 4.91 23.63
CA LEU A 523 -16.41 4.97 23.61
C LEU A 523 -16.97 3.62 24.07
N VAL A 524 -17.68 3.62 25.19
CA VAL A 524 -18.31 2.43 25.79
C VAL A 524 -19.76 2.75 26.08
N GLY A 525 -20.66 1.90 25.63
CA GLY A 525 -22.09 2.19 25.62
C GLY A 525 -22.98 0.97 25.69
N SER A 526 -24.25 1.22 25.99
CA SER A 526 -25.35 0.27 25.83
C SER A 526 -26.47 0.93 25.05
N HIS A 527 -27.18 0.16 24.25
CA HIS A 527 -28.08 0.68 23.22
C HIS A 527 -29.50 0.07 23.33
N THR A 528 -30.52 0.83 22.94
CA THR A 528 -31.92 0.41 22.82
C THR A 528 -32.61 1.11 21.64
N TRP A 529 -33.62 0.50 21.02
CA TRP A 529 -34.25 1.00 19.79
C TRP A 529 -34.98 2.34 19.98
N ASN A 530 -35.67 2.51 21.11
CA ASN A 530 -36.58 3.63 21.34
C ASN A 530 -35.87 4.98 21.67
N ASN A 531 -34.54 5.00 21.55
CA ASN A 531 -33.72 6.07 22.09
C ASN A 531 -33.60 7.30 21.18
N LEU A 532 -34.13 7.29 19.95
CA LEU A 532 -34.43 8.49 19.15
C LEU A 532 -35.93 8.67 18.88
N VAL A 533 -36.60 7.60 18.46
CA VAL A 533 -38.05 7.55 18.21
C VAL A 533 -38.73 6.66 19.23
N ASP A 534 -39.99 6.91 19.53
CA ASP A 534 -40.77 6.04 20.42
C ASP A 534 -41.33 4.86 19.61
N MET A 535 -41.37 3.67 20.22
CA MET A 535 -41.88 2.45 19.60
C MET A 535 -42.74 1.65 20.57
N GLY A 536 -43.87 1.13 20.10
CA GLY A 536 -44.70 0.24 20.88
C GLY A 536 -46.10 0.06 20.31
N PRO A 537 -46.98 -0.70 20.98
CA PRO A 537 -48.30 -1.07 20.46
C PRO A 537 -49.32 0.08 20.41
N GLY A 538 -49.06 1.21 21.06
CA GLY A 538 -49.93 2.39 21.08
C GLY A 538 -49.86 3.25 19.80
N ASP A 539 -50.87 4.10 19.58
CA ASP A 539 -50.86 5.13 18.54
C ASP A 539 -51.31 6.50 19.08
N PRO A 540 -50.39 7.45 19.40
CA PRO A 540 -48.94 7.32 19.26
C PRO A 540 -48.34 6.26 20.22
N PRO A 541 -47.15 5.73 19.90
CA PRO A 541 -46.45 4.81 20.78
C PRO A 541 -46.15 5.43 22.15
N PRO A 542 -46.03 4.62 23.22
CA PRO A 542 -45.67 5.11 24.55
C PRO A 542 -44.34 5.88 24.52
N ALA A 543 -44.30 7.03 25.20
CA ALA A 543 -43.09 7.85 25.25
C ALA A 543 -41.93 7.11 25.93
N PHE A 544 -40.75 7.15 25.30
CA PHE A 544 -39.53 6.62 25.89
C PHE A 544 -38.96 7.59 26.92
N ASP A 545 -38.74 7.11 28.15
CA ASP A 545 -38.10 7.88 29.22
C ASP A 545 -36.59 8.02 28.97
N PHE A 546 -36.25 8.98 28.12
CA PHE A 546 -34.87 9.25 27.73
C PHE A 546 -34.00 9.73 28.90
N PRO A 547 -34.46 10.61 29.82
CA PRO A 547 -33.72 10.95 31.02
C PRO A 547 -33.36 9.73 31.88
N ALA A 548 -34.31 8.82 32.16
CA ALA A 548 -34.03 7.62 32.93
C ALA A 548 -33.05 6.67 32.22
N TYR A 549 -33.08 6.62 30.88
CA TYR A 549 -32.09 5.88 30.10
C TYR A 549 -30.69 6.49 30.25
N LEU A 550 -30.55 7.83 30.23
CA LEU A 550 -29.26 8.46 30.48
C LEU A 550 -28.78 8.23 31.93
N ASP A 551 -29.67 8.25 32.92
CA ASP A 551 -29.35 7.93 34.32
C ASP A 551 -28.85 6.48 34.45
N PHE A 552 -29.45 5.54 33.71
CA PHE A 552 -28.98 4.15 33.61
C PHE A 552 -27.55 4.09 33.03
N LEU A 553 -27.26 4.82 31.96
CA LEU A 553 -25.92 4.84 31.35
C LEU A 553 -24.87 5.45 32.28
N GLU A 554 -25.23 6.49 33.02
CA GLU A 554 -24.37 7.08 34.04
C GLU A 554 -24.06 6.09 35.16
N LYS A 555 -25.09 5.40 35.68
CA LYS A 555 -24.94 4.37 36.71
C LYS A 555 -23.91 3.28 36.35
N TYR A 556 -23.81 2.93 35.07
CA TYR A 556 -22.88 1.91 34.56
C TYR A 556 -21.64 2.48 33.87
N ASN A 557 -21.34 3.78 34.05
CA ASN A 557 -20.16 4.45 33.49
C ASN A 557 -20.05 4.42 31.95
N HIS A 558 -21.17 4.33 31.23
CA HIS A 558 -21.21 4.42 29.77
C HIS A 558 -21.13 5.87 29.29
N ASN A 559 -20.23 6.15 28.34
CA ASN A 559 -20.02 7.47 27.75
C ASN A 559 -20.43 7.56 26.27
N PHE A 560 -21.14 6.57 25.74
CA PHE A 560 -21.53 6.51 24.34
C PHE A 560 -22.92 5.91 24.13
N ILE A 561 -23.68 6.49 23.19
CA ILE A 561 -24.91 5.91 22.66
C ILE A 561 -25.00 6.07 21.15
N ARG A 562 -25.77 5.18 20.53
CA ARG A 562 -26.25 5.32 19.16
C ARG A 562 -27.74 5.66 19.17
N LEU A 563 -28.12 6.79 18.59
CA LEU A 563 -29.52 7.17 18.32
C LEU A 563 -29.99 6.47 17.05
N TRP A 564 -30.94 5.56 17.21
CA TRP A 564 -31.42 4.71 16.12
C TRP A 564 -32.58 5.37 15.37
N THR A 565 -32.38 5.67 14.10
CA THR A 565 -33.41 6.13 13.17
C THR A 565 -34.18 4.93 12.63
N TRP A 566 -35.46 4.80 12.95
CA TRP A 566 -36.27 3.68 12.46
C TRP A 566 -37.31 4.19 11.47
N GLU A 567 -37.26 3.69 10.24
CA GLU A 567 -38.05 4.22 9.14
C GLU A 567 -39.42 3.55 8.98
N LEU A 568 -39.60 2.32 9.48
CA LEU A 568 -40.89 1.65 9.42
C LEU A 568 -41.91 2.37 10.29
N LEU A 569 -43.05 2.71 9.69
CA LEU A 569 -44.18 3.35 10.38
C LEU A 569 -44.83 2.40 11.39
N SER A 570 -44.84 1.10 11.05
CA SER A 570 -45.34 0.02 11.87
C SER A 570 -44.83 -1.34 11.40
N TRP A 571 -44.76 -2.32 12.29
CA TRP A 571 -44.49 -3.72 11.94
C TRP A 571 -45.17 -4.69 12.91
N ASP A 572 -45.36 -5.93 12.49
CA ASP A 572 -45.84 -7.03 13.34
C ASP A 572 -44.63 -7.76 13.96
N THR A 573 -44.61 -7.90 15.29
CA THR A 573 -43.53 -8.62 16.00
C THR A 573 -43.58 -10.14 15.85
N GLY A 574 -44.57 -10.69 15.14
CA GLY A 574 -44.95 -12.10 15.07
C GLY A 574 -43.94 -13.13 14.59
N ASN A 575 -42.71 -12.74 14.24
CA ASN A 575 -41.62 -13.66 13.94
C ASN A 575 -40.52 -13.69 15.03
N ARG A 576 -40.63 -12.90 16.10
CA ARG A 576 -39.56 -12.73 17.10
C ARG A 576 -40.03 -12.75 18.55
N GLU A 577 -41.33 -12.67 18.83
CA GLU A 577 -41.85 -12.56 20.20
C GLU A 577 -42.98 -13.58 20.49
N PRO A 578 -43.08 -14.11 21.73
CA PRO A 578 -44.12 -15.05 22.13
C PRO A 578 -45.55 -14.48 22.09
N LYS A 579 -45.69 -13.15 22.12
CA LYS A 579 -46.96 -12.42 22.00
C LYS A 579 -46.83 -11.38 20.88
N PRO A 580 -47.28 -11.71 19.65
CA PRO A 580 -47.23 -10.79 18.53
C PRO A 580 -48.07 -9.54 18.80
N GLU A 581 -47.50 -8.38 18.55
CA GLU A 581 -48.15 -7.08 18.62
C GLU A 581 -47.73 -6.23 17.42
N VAL A 582 -48.63 -5.36 16.95
CA VAL A 582 -48.30 -4.39 15.90
C VAL A 582 -47.68 -3.16 16.56
N TYR A 583 -46.38 -3.00 16.39
CA TYR A 583 -45.64 -1.85 16.87
C TYR A 583 -45.81 -0.68 15.90
N ARG A 584 -45.88 0.53 16.42
CA ARG A 584 -45.90 1.79 15.69
C ARG A 584 -44.73 2.66 16.11
N VAL A 585 -44.31 3.54 15.21
CA VAL A 585 -43.14 4.41 15.42
C VAL A 585 -43.53 5.87 15.24
N PHE A 586 -43.02 6.72 16.14
CA PHE A 586 -43.21 8.16 16.08
C PHE A 586 -42.13 8.88 16.91
N PRO A 587 -41.64 10.07 16.52
CA PRO A 587 -41.93 10.83 15.30
C PRO A 587 -41.14 10.33 14.09
N HIS A 588 -41.52 10.80 12.90
CA HIS A 588 -40.79 10.61 11.63
C HIS A 588 -40.34 11.96 11.07
N PRO A 589 -39.31 11.99 10.20
CA PRO A 589 -38.68 13.25 9.76
C PRO A 589 -39.57 14.15 8.89
N TYR A 590 -40.66 13.65 8.30
CA TYR A 590 -41.51 14.42 7.37
C TYR A 590 -42.92 14.62 7.92
N ARG A 591 -43.53 15.76 7.59
CA ARG A 591 -44.91 16.06 8.00
C ARG A 591 -45.91 15.23 7.24
N ARG A 592 -47.03 14.91 7.87
CA ARG A 592 -48.21 14.33 7.23
C ARG A 592 -49.23 15.42 6.94
N THR A 593 -49.34 15.85 5.69
CA THR A 593 -50.23 16.96 5.28
C THR A 593 -51.38 16.49 4.40
N GLY A 594 -51.31 15.28 3.82
CA GLY A 594 -52.24 14.85 2.77
C GLY A 594 -52.05 15.64 1.45
N PRO A 595 -53.00 15.60 0.51
CA PRO A 595 -54.27 14.88 0.55
C PRO A 595 -54.09 13.36 0.38
N GLY A 596 -55.11 12.61 0.80
CA GLY A 596 -55.15 11.15 0.72
C GLY A 596 -54.43 10.42 1.85
N THR A 597 -54.53 9.10 1.82
CA THR A 597 -54.10 8.21 2.89
C THR A 597 -52.85 7.42 2.48
N ALA A 598 -51.90 7.26 3.39
CA ALA A 598 -50.75 6.36 3.27
C ALA A 598 -51.14 4.92 3.64
N ARG A 599 -50.21 3.96 3.45
CA ARG A 599 -50.47 2.53 3.70
C ARG A 599 -50.81 2.20 5.16
N ASP A 600 -50.42 3.06 6.09
CA ASP A 600 -50.71 2.94 7.52
C ASP A 600 -52.05 3.57 7.94
N GLY A 601 -52.88 4.01 6.98
CA GLY A 601 -54.20 4.60 7.26
C GLY A 601 -54.16 6.07 7.68
N LYS A 602 -52.99 6.69 7.77
CA LYS A 602 -52.80 8.11 8.16
C LYS A 602 -52.62 9.02 6.93
N PRO A 603 -52.70 10.35 7.06
CA PRO A 603 -52.43 11.24 5.94
C PRO A 603 -51.04 10.99 5.35
N ARG A 604 -50.92 11.16 4.02
CA ARG A 604 -49.64 11.02 3.31
C ARG A 604 -48.60 12.03 3.80
N PHE A 605 -47.34 11.61 3.75
CA PHE A 605 -46.20 12.47 4.01
C PHE A 605 -46.01 13.48 2.88
N ASP A 606 -45.64 14.70 3.25
CA ASP A 606 -45.06 15.69 2.36
C ASP A 606 -43.55 15.70 2.58
N LEU A 607 -42.83 15.08 1.65
CA LEU A 607 -41.37 14.96 1.72
C LEU A 607 -40.64 16.28 1.47
N THR A 608 -41.36 17.35 1.12
CA THR A 608 -40.81 18.70 1.02
C THR A 608 -40.86 19.47 2.35
N GLN A 609 -41.54 18.92 3.36
CA GLN A 609 -41.72 19.55 4.66
C GLN A 609 -41.23 18.64 5.80
N PHE A 610 -40.20 19.09 6.51
CA PHE A 610 -39.72 18.42 7.71
C PHE A 610 -40.70 18.57 8.89
N ASP A 611 -40.82 17.52 9.70
CA ASP A 611 -41.55 17.55 10.96
C ASP A 611 -40.61 18.04 12.08
N GLU A 612 -40.85 19.26 12.56
CA GLU A 612 -40.08 19.87 13.64
C GLU A 612 -40.07 19.04 14.93
N THR A 613 -41.07 18.19 15.16
CA THR A 613 -41.11 17.29 16.32
C THR A 613 -39.92 16.33 16.31
N TYR A 614 -39.58 15.79 15.13
CA TYR A 614 -38.47 14.86 14.97
C TYR A 614 -37.12 15.54 15.21
N PHE A 615 -36.88 16.68 14.56
CA PHE A 615 -35.61 17.39 14.65
C PHE A 615 -35.41 18.09 16.00
N SER A 616 -36.48 18.60 16.60
CA SER A 616 -36.44 19.12 17.97
C SER A 616 -36.07 18.04 18.96
N ARG A 617 -36.65 16.83 18.82
CA ARG A 617 -36.31 15.68 19.66
C ARG A 617 -34.86 15.22 19.46
N LEU A 618 -34.38 15.11 18.23
CA LEU A 618 -32.98 14.78 17.94
C LEU A 618 -32.05 15.79 18.64
N ARG A 619 -32.33 17.08 18.48
CA ARG A 619 -31.54 18.15 19.09
C ARG A 619 -31.55 18.09 20.62
N GLU A 620 -32.73 17.88 21.22
CA GLU A 620 -32.90 17.76 22.66
C GLU A 620 -32.13 16.57 23.22
N ARG A 621 -32.28 15.38 22.60
CA ARG A 621 -31.61 14.15 23.05
C ARG A 621 -30.09 14.24 22.94
N VAL A 622 -29.56 14.87 21.88
CA VAL A 622 -28.13 15.15 21.74
C VAL A 622 -27.63 16.11 22.83
N LYS A 623 -28.38 17.17 23.13
CA LYS A 623 -28.02 18.12 24.20
C LYS A 623 -27.99 17.47 25.58
N LEU A 624 -29.04 16.71 25.94
CA LEU A 624 -29.12 16.02 27.23
C LEU A 624 -28.00 14.98 27.40
N ALA A 625 -27.60 14.29 26.33
CA ALA A 625 -26.45 13.39 26.35
C ALA A 625 -25.14 14.15 26.54
N GLN A 626 -24.95 15.27 25.83
CA GLN A 626 -23.77 16.12 25.94
C GLN A 626 -23.58 16.67 27.37
N GLU A 627 -24.66 17.14 28.00
CA GLU A 627 -24.66 17.65 29.39
C GLU A 627 -24.19 16.59 30.40
N ARG A 628 -24.39 15.30 30.09
CA ARG A 628 -23.97 14.13 30.88
C ARG A 628 -22.64 13.50 30.42
N GLY A 629 -21.91 14.18 29.53
CA GLY A 629 -20.65 13.69 28.99
C GLY A 629 -20.78 12.41 28.15
N ILE A 630 -21.92 12.21 27.49
CA ILE A 630 -22.22 11.06 26.64
C ILE A 630 -22.12 11.48 25.17
N TYR A 631 -21.25 10.80 24.42
CA TYR A 631 -21.11 10.96 22.99
C TYR A 631 -22.25 10.25 22.24
N VAL A 632 -22.71 10.87 21.16
CA VAL A 632 -23.86 10.40 20.39
C VAL A 632 -23.45 10.09 18.95
N SER A 633 -23.68 8.86 18.51
CA SER A 633 -23.73 8.50 17.10
C SER A 633 -25.18 8.61 16.60
N VAL A 634 -25.41 9.46 15.62
CA VAL A 634 -26.74 9.62 14.98
C VAL A 634 -26.76 8.76 13.72
N MET A 635 -27.63 7.74 13.69
CA MET A 635 -27.90 7.03 12.43
C MET A 635 -28.66 7.96 11.48
N LEU A 636 -28.44 7.84 10.18
CA LEU A 636 -29.15 8.64 9.18
C LEU A 636 -30.23 7.84 8.45
N PHE A 637 -29.99 6.53 8.27
CA PHE A 637 -30.85 5.59 7.57
C PHE A 637 -30.74 4.21 8.24
N GLU A 638 -31.81 3.42 8.16
CA GLU A 638 -31.86 2.00 8.53
C GLU A 638 -32.59 1.19 7.45
#